data_AF-A0A8X8AJ90-F1
#
_entry.id   AF-A0A8X8AJ90-F1
#
_cell.length_a   1.000
_cell.length_b   1.000
_cell.length_c   1.000
_cell.angle_alpha   90.00
_cell.angle_beta   90.00
_cell.angle_gamma   90.00
#
_symmetry.space_group_name_H-M   'P 1'
#
loop_
_entity.id
_entity.type
_entity.pdbx_description
1 polymer ?
#
loop_
_entity_poly.entity_id
_entity_poly.type
_entity_poly.pdbx_seq_one_letter_code
_entity_poly.pdbx_strand_id
1 'polypeptide(L)'
;MEEFRRAILQPGPVETFALKTVQEFIKPQKQTKLVQDENQLLENMLRTLLQELVSSAAQSGEEIMLSGKSIDDEENSQGQIPRLLDVVLYLCEREHIEGGMIFQLLEDLTEMSTMRNCKDIFGYIESKQDILGKQELFARGKLVMLRTCNQLLRRLSKANDVVFCGRILMFLAHFFPLSERSAVNIKGVFNTSNETKYEKEPPAAISLDFNFYKTLWSLQEYFCDPSLTLSPIKWQKFSSSLMVVLNTFEAQPLSEEEGDANNLEEEAAAFNIKYLTSSKLMGLELKDPSFRRHVLVQCLILFDYLKAPGKNDKDLTSESMVSAVSLLIFRPRWRLGNKELSQLWEVGRSESGCKTHCIVFSNALTDPQRVRTPAITDYWKPLAEDMDPSAGIDAEYHHKNNRVLTYDISESKQAFKIHTPPNAIDFSCYLHNEMAKNPYPASPLSHFRVILIVYGEWQDTHMEVRYTDVDYLVFSDAASLMANGESPYKRTTYRYSPLLAFLLTPNSFIHRSWGKFIFSAADLFVGSFIQYILKKREVPEDMCLYSVMVWLLNPFTFTIGTRGNCEPIVCAMILWIIICLINGNVIQAAFWYGLVVHFRIYPIIYALPIVLVLDPLSFQSGQKPLLVNWKSSQDNASHGRKDVSEVYGVWTALKTIFTRGRIMFAMVSGSVFMLCTGLFFYLYRWEFLNEALLYHLTRTDPRHNFSIYFYHIYLHVEHEFSVVEKLISFLPQLIVQLVLIIRFAQDLPFCLFLQTVAFVAFNKVITAQYFVWFFCLLPLILPWSKMKLKWEGLICVLLWMGAQTHWLLWGYLLEFKGKNVFLQLWLAGLVFLAANSFLLIMFIRHHKYSPIFKQLARAASGNRDKSE
;
A
#
# COMPACT_ATOMS: atom_id res chain seq x y z
N MET A 1 8.11 39.89 21.63
CA MET A 1 6.70 40.32 21.70
C MET A 1 6.58 41.82 21.49
N GLU A 2 7.24 42.66 22.31
CA GLU A 2 7.15 44.13 22.19
C GLU A 2 7.65 44.69 20.84
N GLU A 3 8.68 44.06 20.25
CA GLU A 3 9.15 44.43 18.91
C GLU A 3 8.12 44.14 17.81
N PHE A 4 7.37 43.04 17.92
CA PHE A 4 6.29 42.72 16.99
C PHE A 4 5.08 43.66 17.19
N ARG A 5 4.77 44.05 18.44
CA ARG A 5 3.75 45.09 18.73
C ARG A 5 4.11 46.42 18.07
N ARG A 6 5.37 46.83 18.17
CA ARG A 6 5.86 48.03 17.48
C ARG A 6 5.83 47.88 15.96
N ALA A 7 6.20 46.72 15.42
CA ALA A 7 6.21 46.46 13.97
C ALA A 7 4.80 46.52 13.35
N ILE A 8 3.77 46.01 14.03
CA ILE A 8 2.38 46.07 13.55
C ILE A 8 1.92 47.54 13.39
N LEU A 9 2.41 48.44 14.23
CA LEU A 9 2.05 49.87 14.20
C LEU A 9 2.92 50.71 13.26
N GLN A 10 3.94 50.13 12.60
CA GLN A 10 4.80 50.87 11.69
C GLN A 10 4.12 51.14 10.34
N PRO A 11 4.07 52.42 9.88
CA PRO A 11 3.54 52.76 8.56
C PRO A 11 4.52 52.36 7.45
N GLY A 12 4.00 51.94 6.30
CA GLY A 12 4.79 51.60 5.10
C GLY A 12 4.68 50.12 4.66
N PRO A 13 5.47 49.68 3.67
CA PRO A 13 5.46 48.30 3.17
C PRO A 13 6.09 47.34 4.19
N VAL A 14 5.51 46.15 4.36
CA VAL A 14 5.98 45.12 5.32
C VAL A 14 7.44 44.73 5.06
N GLU A 15 7.86 44.77 3.80
CA GLU A 15 9.20 44.41 3.34
C GLU A 15 10.29 45.27 3.98
N THR A 16 9.96 46.52 4.35
CA THR A 16 10.93 47.49 4.86
C THR A 16 11.34 47.25 6.31
N PHE A 17 10.51 46.59 7.10
CA PHE A 17 10.74 46.41 8.54
C PHE A 17 10.65 44.98 9.04
N ALA A 18 9.92 44.07 8.38
CA ALA A 18 9.68 42.71 8.88
C ALA A 18 10.96 41.93 9.18
N LEU A 19 11.96 41.99 8.28
CA LEU A 19 13.25 41.33 8.49
C LEU A 19 14.01 41.91 9.68
N LYS A 20 13.96 43.24 9.85
CA LYS A 20 14.62 43.94 10.95
C LYS A 20 13.97 43.56 12.30
N THR A 21 12.65 43.42 12.34
CA THR A 21 11.91 42.97 13.53
C THR A 21 12.36 41.58 13.98
N VAL A 22 12.58 40.64 13.05
CA VAL A 22 13.10 39.30 13.37
C VAL A 22 14.57 39.35 13.80
N GLN A 23 15.41 40.17 13.14
CA GLN A 23 16.82 40.32 13.52
C GLN A 23 17.00 40.96 14.90
N GLU A 24 16.12 41.87 15.31
CA GLU A 24 16.13 42.47 16.64
C GLU A 24 15.70 41.49 17.73
N PHE A 25 14.88 40.48 17.38
CA PHE A 25 14.50 39.38 18.27
C PHE A 25 15.64 38.39 18.57
N ILE A 26 16.57 38.17 17.62
CA ILE A 26 17.64 37.13 17.71
C ILE A 26 18.96 37.65 18.32
N LYS A 27 19.04 38.89 18.84
CA LYS A 27 20.32 39.47 19.32
C LYS A 27 21.05 38.52 20.30
N PRO A 28 22.32 38.11 20.03
CA PRO A 28 23.31 38.75 19.15
C PRO A 28 23.65 38.01 17.82
N GLN A 29 22.90 37.00 17.38
CA GLN A 29 23.28 36.21 16.19
C GLN A 29 22.79 36.85 14.88
N LYS A 30 23.72 37.18 13.97
CA LYS A 30 23.43 37.63 12.59
C LYS A 30 23.08 36.44 11.67
N GLN A 31 22.14 35.59 12.06
CA GLN A 31 21.65 34.53 11.18
C GLN A 31 20.42 35.00 10.41
N THR A 32 20.35 34.66 9.12
CA THR A 32 19.25 35.02 8.21
C THR A 32 18.09 34.02 8.23
N LYS A 33 18.28 32.85 8.85
CA LYS A 33 17.29 31.78 8.99
C LYS A 33 17.34 31.24 10.42
N LEU A 34 16.18 31.17 11.06
CA LEU A 34 16.05 30.76 12.47
C LEU A 34 16.36 29.27 12.66
N VAL A 35 17.00 28.92 13.79
CA VAL A 35 17.18 27.54 14.24
C VAL A 35 15.84 26.99 14.77
N GLN A 36 15.67 25.67 14.81
CA GLN A 36 14.40 25.00 15.19
C GLN A 36 13.83 25.49 16.54
N ASP A 37 14.65 25.58 17.58
CA ASP A 37 14.21 26.05 18.90
C ASP A 37 13.76 27.52 18.88
N GLU A 38 14.39 28.35 18.03
CA GLU A 38 14.05 29.76 17.88
C GLU A 38 12.75 29.95 17.09
N ASN A 39 12.49 29.10 16.08
CA ASN A 39 11.20 29.07 15.37
C ASN A 39 10.06 28.69 16.32
N GLN A 40 10.25 27.68 17.18
CA GLN A 40 9.23 27.27 18.15
C GLN A 40 8.94 28.37 19.18
N LEU A 41 9.98 29.07 19.64
CA LEU A 41 9.83 30.19 20.58
C LEU A 41 9.12 31.39 19.92
N LEU A 42 9.47 31.69 18.67
CA LEU A 42 8.81 32.73 17.89
C LEU A 42 7.33 32.38 17.63
N GLU A 43 7.02 31.14 17.25
CA GLU A 43 5.65 30.68 17.05
C GLU A 43 4.81 30.87 18.32
N ASN A 44 5.27 30.36 19.47
CA ASN A 44 4.55 30.48 20.73
C ASN A 44 4.29 31.95 21.11
N MET A 45 5.27 32.82 20.84
CA MET A 45 5.14 34.26 21.08
C MET A 45 4.12 34.92 20.15
N LEU A 46 4.14 34.59 18.86
CA LEU A 46 3.18 35.13 17.88
C LEU A 46 1.75 34.64 18.14
N ARG A 47 1.59 33.38 18.56
CA ARG A 47 0.30 32.83 19.00
C ARG A 47 -0.25 33.56 20.22
N THR A 48 0.61 33.82 21.21
CA THR A 48 0.23 34.59 22.41
C THR A 48 -0.19 36.02 22.03
N LEU A 49 0.58 36.68 21.15
CA LEU A 49 0.25 38.02 20.67
C LEU A 49 -1.08 38.04 19.89
N LEU A 50 -1.29 37.06 19.01
CA LEU A 50 -2.54 36.91 18.26
C LEU A 50 -3.73 36.74 19.21
N GLN A 51 -3.60 35.90 20.24
CA GLN A 51 -4.61 35.70 21.27
C GLN A 51 -4.94 37.00 22.03
N GLU A 52 -3.93 37.78 22.40
CA GLU A 52 -4.13 39.07 23.06
C GLU A 52 -4.88 40.07 22.15
N LEU A 53 -4.50 40.16 20.86
CA LEU A 53 -5.18 41.03 19.89
C LEU A 53 -6.64 40.61 19.67
N VAL A 54 -6.91 39.31 19.49
CA VAL A 54 -8.27 38.79 19.33
C VAL A 54 -9.11 39.06 20.58
N SER A 55 -8.53 38.90 21.78
CA SER A 55 -9.23 39.17 23.04
C SER A 55 -9.57 40.65 23.21
N SER A 56 -8.67 41.55 22.79
CA SER A 56 -8.88 43.01 22.83
C SER A 56 -10.00 43.41 21.87
N ALA A 57 -10.00 42.87 20.64
CA ALA A 57 -11.05 43.12 19.65
C ALA A 57 -12.42 42.61 20.13
N ALA A 58 -12.46 41.44 20.76
CA ALA A 58 -13.69 40.89 21.32
C ALA A 58 -14.25 41.72 22.48
N GLN A 59 -13.38 42.35 23.29
CA GLN A 59 -13.79 43.24 24.39
C GLN A 59 -14.31 44.60 23.92
N SER A 60 -13.74 45.15 22.83
CA SER A 60 -14.20 46.41 22.23
C SER A 60 -15.46 46.25 21.38
N GLY A 61 -15.80 45.02 20.99
CA GLY A 61 -16.93 44.74 20.10
C GLY A 61 -16.67 45.09 18.63
N GLU A 62 -15.41 45.37 18.27
CA GLU A 62 -14.98 45.63 16.90
C GLU A 62 -14.89 44.34 16.08
N GLU A 63 -15.01 44.45 14.75
CA GLU A 63 -14.71 43.32 13.87
C GLU A 63 -13.21 42.99 13.93
N ILE A 64 -12.89 41.71 14.13
CA ILE A 64 -11.52 41.23 14.40
C ILE A 64 -10.53 41.68 13.32
N MET A 65 -10.93 41.65 12.04
CA MET A 65 -10.05 42.06 10.93
C MET A 65 -9.90 43.58 10.78
N LEU A 66 -10.73 44.37 11.47
CA LEU A 66 -10.71 45.84 11.48
C LEU A 66 -10.17 46.42 12.79
N SER A 67 -9.90 45.58 13.79
CA SER A 67 -9.48 46.02 15.12
C SER A 67 -8.20 46.86 15.08
N GLY A 68 -8.26 48.00 15.79
CA GLY A 68 -7.14 48.92 15.95
C GLY A 68 -6.93 49.91 14.81
N LYS A 69 -7.95 50.10 13.96
CA LYS A 69 -8.04 51.23 13.02
C LYS A 69 -8.38 52.52 13.76
N SER A 70 -7.57 53.56 13.59
CA SER A 70 -7.93 54.93 14.00
C SER A 70 -9.01 55.48 13.06
N ILE A 71 -9.97 56.23 13.60
CA ILE A 71 -11.06 56.87 12.84
C ILE A 71 -10.52 57.97 11.90
N ASP A 72 -9.30 58.45 12.14
CA ASP A 72 -8.69 59.60 11.43
C ASP A 72 -7.75 59.22 10.25
N ASP A 73 -7.49 57.93 10.01
CA ASP A 73 -6.56 57.50 8.96
C ASP A 73 -7.30 57.08 7.68
N GLU A 74 -7.07 57.82 6.59
CA GLU A 74 -7.57 57.60 5.23
C GLU A 74 -7.42 56.13 4.75
N GLU A 75 -8.25 55.76 3.75
CA GLU A 75 -8.58 54.47 3.09
C GLU A 75 -7.58 53.28 3.03
N ASN A 76 -6.35 53.39 3.55
CA ASN A 76 -5.27 52.41 3.40
C ASN A 76 -4.69 51.83 4.70
N SER A 77 -5.23 52.13 5.88
CA SER A 77 -4.79 51.46 7.12
C SER A 77 -5.38 50.04 7.18
N GLN A 78 -4.55 49.01 7.32
CA GLN A 78 -4.99 47.63 7.59
C GLN A 78 -5.15 47.44 9.11
N GLY A 79 -6.11 46.60 9.54
CA GLY A 79 -6.25 46.26 10.97
C GLY A 79 -5.00 45.58 11.54
N GLN A 80 -4.84 45.62 12.86
CA GLN A 80 -3.63 45.10 13.53
C GLN A 80 -3.39 43.61 13.28
N ILE A 81 -4.46 42.81 13.18
CA ILE A 81 -4.39 41.36 12.91
C ILE A 81 -3.99 41.05 11.47
N PRO A 82 -4.65 41.59 10.41
CA PRO A 82 -4.18 41.43 9.04
C PRO A 82 -2.73 41.86 8.85
N ARG A 83 -2.31 42.92 9.54
CA ARG A 83 -0.95 43.44 9.47
C ARG A 83 0.07 42.49 10.10
N LEU A 84 -0.26 41.86 11.22
CA LEU A 84 0.54 40.79 11.81
C LEU A 84 0.66 39.59 10.86
N LEU A 85 -0.45 39.16 10.26
CA LEU A 85 -0.47 38.04 9.31
C LEU A 85 0.36 38.35 8.06
N ASP A 86 0.31 39.58 7.53
CA ASP A 86 1.13 39.99 6.39
C ASP A 86 2.64 40.00 6.73
N VAL A 87 3.02 40.41 7.95
CA VAL A 87 4.41 40.32 8.44
C VAL A 87 4.88 38.86 8.47
N VAL A 88 4.10 37.96 9.06
CA VAL A 88 4.45 36.55 9.16
C VAL A 88 4.47 35.90 7.76
N LEU A 89 3.47 36.17 6.92
CA LEU A 89 3.39 35.64 5.57
C LEU A 89 4.60 36.05 4.72
N TYR A 90 5.02 37.32 4.79
CA TYR A 90 6.22 37.80 4.10
C TYR A 90 7.49 37.09 4.57
N LEU A 91 7.64 36.89 5.88
CA LEU A 91 8.79 36.18 6.45
C LEU A 91 8.80 34.69 6.07
N CYS A 92 7.63 34.06 6.02
CA CYS A 92 7.45 32.67 5.56
C CYS A 92 7.81 32.55 4.06
N GLU A 93 7.33 33.47 3.22
CA GLU A 93 7.59 33.49 1.78
C GLU A 93 9.07 33.65 1.45
N ARG A 94 9.81 34.45 2.23
CA ARG A 94 11.26 34.65 2.07
C ARG A 94 12.11 33.59 2.78
N GLU A 95 11.49 32.55 3.33
CA GLU A 95 12.10 31.48 4.13
C GLU A 95 12.91 31.94 5.36
N HIS A 96 12.64 33.14 5.90
CA HIS A 96 13.29 33.61 7.12
C HIS A 96 12.76 32.89 8.38
N ILE A 97 11.49 32.49 8.34
CA ILE A 97 10.80 31.73 9.38
C ILE A 97 10.16 30.47 8.76
N GLU A 98 9.73 29.53 9.59
CA GLU A 98 9.08 28.32 9.10
C GLU A 98 7.76 28.59 8.35
N GLY A 99 7.63 28.08 7.12
CA GLY A 99 6.45 28.27 6.28
C GLY A 99 5.12 27.72 6.85
N GLY A 100 5.18 26.76 7.80
CA GLY A 100 3.99 26.24 8.47
C GLY A 100 3.34 27.22 9.45
N MET A 101 4.10 28.23 9.93
CA MET A 101 3.69 29.12 11.00
C MET A 101 2.45 29.97 10.64
N ILE A 102 2.38 30.48 9.41
CA ILE A 102 1.22 31.26 8.94
C ILE A 102 -0.07 30.42 8.94
N PHE A 103 0.03 29.13 8.60
CA PHE A 103 -1.13 28.23 8.58
C PHE A 103 -1.63 27.92 9.99
N GLN A 104 -0.72 27.76 10.96
CA GLN A 104 -1.08 27.57 12.37
C GLN A 104 -1.77 28.81 12.94
N LEU A 105 -1.25 30.01 12.65
CA LEU A 105 -1.89 31.26 13.09
C LEU A 105 -3.28 31.46 12.46
N LEU A 106 -3.46 31.09 11.19
CA LEU A 106 -4.78 31.13 10.54
C LEU A 106 -5.75 30.12 11.15
N GLU A 107 -5.29 28.90 11.47
CA GLU A 107 -6.08 27.88 12.18
C GLU A 107 -6.55 28.43 13.54
N ASP A 108 -5.62 28.87 14.39
CA ASP A 108 -5.91 29.46 15.69
C ASP A 108 -6.88 30.65 15.58
N LEU A 109 -6.64 31.58 14.65
CA LEU A 109 -7.50 32.75 14.44
C LEU A 109 -8.93 32.34 14.10
N THR A 110 -9.12 31.34 13.25
CA THR A 110 -10.46 30.85 12.93
C THR A 110 -11.11 30.10 14.10
N GLU A 111 -10.35 29.35 14.91
CA GLU A 111 -10.87 28.63 16.08
C GLU A 111 -11.32 29.58 17.20
N MET A 112 -10.60 30.68 17.38
CA MET A 112 -10.88 31.68 18.43
C MET A 112 -11.98 32.68 18.05
N SER A 113 -12.42 32.68 16.78
CA SER A 113 -13.34 33.68 16.22
C SER A 113 -14.77 33.16 16.07
N THR A 114 -15.73 34.10 16.11
CA THR A 114 -17.15 33.81 15.79
C THR A 114 -17.34 33.57 14.29
N MET A 115 -18.45 32.91 13.91
CA MET A 115 -18.73 32.61 12.49
C MET A 115 -18.91 33.85 11.62
N ARG A 116 -19.33 34.99 12.19
CA ARG A 116 -19.39 36.27 11.46
C ARG A 116 -17.98 36.69 11.06
N ASN A 117 -17.08 36.77 12.03
CA ASN A 117 -15.69 37.16 11.83
C ASN A 117 -14.92 36.16 10.96
N CYS A 118 -15.27 34.86 11.02
CA CYS A 118 -14.68 33.85 10.14
C CYS A 118 -14.93 34.13 8.64
N LYS A 119 -16.00 34.84 8.26
CA LYS A 119 -16.25 35.22 6.86
C LYS A 119 -15.22 36.22 6.37
N ASP A 120 -14.84 37.17 7.21
CA ASP A 120 -13.86 38.22 6.90
C ASP A 120 -12.43 37.66 6.95
N ILE A 121 -12.14 36.80 7.94
CA ILE A 121 -10.88 36.05 8.02
C ILE A 121 -10.69 35.20 6.76
N PHE A 122 -11.74 34.50 6.32
CA PHE A 122 -11.66 33.69 5.10
C PHE A 122 -11.51 34.55 3.85
N GLY A 123 -12.11 35.75 3.81
CA GLY A 123 -11.86 36.73 2.74
C GLY A 123 -10.38 37.13 2.64
N TYR A 124 -9.69 37.28 3.78
CA TYR A 124 -8.24 37.47 3.78
C TYR A 124 -7.49 36.25 3.22
N ILE A 125 -7.85 35.03 3.64
CA ILE A 125 -7.24 33.79 3.13
C ILE A 125 -7.40 33.69 1.60
N GLU A 126 -8.59 33.96 1.07
CA GLU A 126 -8.86 34.01 -0.37
C GLU A 126 -7.98 35.06 -1.07
N SER A 127 -7.83 36.26 -0.49
CA SER A 127 -7.00 37.33 -1.07
C SER A 127 -5.51 37.00 -1.15
N LYS A 128 -5.02 36.07 -0.32
CA LYS A 128 -3.60 35.65 -0.26
C LYS A 128 -3.37 34.25 -0.84
N GLN A 129 -4.38 33.67 -1.52
CA GLN A 129 -4.33 32.28 -1.99
C GLN A 129 -3.16 32.00 -2.93
N ASP A 130 -2.77 32.94 -3.79
CA ASP A 130 -1.67 32.77 -4.75
C ASP A 130 -0.32 32.66 -4.04
N ILE A 131 -0.16 33.38 -2.93
CA ILE A 131 1.06 33.34 -2.11
C ILE A 131 1.07 32.06 -1.28
N LEU A 132 -0.04 31.76 -0.58
CA LEU A 132 -0.18 30.55 0.25
C LEU A 132 -0.07 29.25 -0.58
N GLY A 133 -0.45 29.31 -1.86
CA GLY A 133 -0.42 28.19 -2.81
C GLY A 133 0.96 27.94 -3.44
N LYS A 134 1.96 28.82 -3.22
CA LYS A 134 3.34 28.56 -3.67
C LYS A 134 3.84 27.25 -3.09
N GLN A 135 4.54 26.46 -3.91
CA GLN A 135 4.94 25.08 -3.59
C GLN A 135 5.64 24.95 -2.23
N GLU A 136 6.50 25.92 -1.89
CA GLU A 136 7.27 25.95 -0.64
C GLU A 136 6.38 26.08 0.62
N LEU A 137 5.35 26.93 0.56
CA LEU A 137 4.39 27.14 1.66
C LEU A 137 3.32 26.05 1.67
N PHE A 138 2.78 25.72 0.50
CA PHE A 138 1.76 24.69 0.33
C PHE A 138 2.22 23.34 0.88
N ALA A 139 3.47 22.93 0.59
CA ALA A 139 4.00 21.65 1.08
C ALA A 139 3.99 21.53 2.61
N ARG A 140 4.20 22.63 3.33
CA ARG A 140 4.24 22.68 4.80
C ARG A 140 2.87 22.91 5.43
N GLY A 141 1.96 23.63 4.75
CA GLY A 141 0.69 24.10 5.30
C GLY A 141 -0.57 23.37 4.84
N LYS A 142 -0.52 22.56 3.78
CA LYS A 142 -1.73 21.99 3.13
C LYS A 142 -2.65 21.21 4.08
N LEU A 143 -2.10 20.42 5.01
CA LEU A 143 -2.92 19.61 5.92
C LEU A 143 -3.63 20.46 6.97
N VAL A 144 -2.96 21.53 7.43
CA VAL A 144 -3.53 22.50 8.36
C VAL A 144 -4.67 23.24 7.68
N MET A 145 -4.43 23.77 6.47
CA MET A 145 -5.46 24.45 5.68
C MET A 145 -6.67 23.55 5.40
N LEU A 146 -6.44 22.27 5.04
CA LEU A 146 -7.51 21.30 4.85
C LEU A 146 -8.30 21.07 6.14
N ARG A 147 -7.62 20.97 7.28
CA ARG A 147 -8.28 20.80 8.59
C ARG A 147 -9.13 22.02 8.93
N THR A 148 -8.58 23.21 8.81
CA THR A 148 -9.25 24.49 9.06
C THR A 148 -10.51 24.64 8.22
N CYS A 149 -10.42 24.40 6.90
CA CYS A 149 -11.59 24.47 6.01
C CYS A 149 -12.66 23.44 6.39
N ASN A 150 -12.26 22.21 6.73
CA ASN A 150 -13.19 21.17 7.17
C ASN A 150 -13.84 21.48 8.53
N GLN A 151 -13.11 22.09 9.45
CA GLN A 151 -13.67 22.55 10.74
C GLN A 151 -14.70 23.66 10.51
N LEU A 152 -14.40 24.64 9.65
CA LEU A 152 -15.36 25.69 9.27
C LEU A 152 -16.62 25.10 8.66
N LEU A 153 -16.50 24.17 7.70
CA LEU A 153 -17.63 23.48 7.09
C LEU A 153 -18.49 22.68 8.09
N ARG A 154 -17.89 22.18 9.19
CA ARG A 154 -18.63 21.51 10.28
C ARG A 154 -19.34 22.49 11.21
N ARG A 155 -18.81 23.70 11.39
CA ARG A 155 -19.38 24.75 12.24
C ARG A 155 -20.54 25.50 11.55
N LEU A 156 -20.57 25.50 10.21
CA LEU A 156 -21.56 26.23 9.42
C LEU A 156 -22.92 25.53 9.38
N SER A 157 -23.98 26.35 9.41
CA SER A 157 -25.33 25.85 9.13
C SER A 157 -25.47 25.58 7.64
N LYS A 158 -25.75 24.32 7.30
CA LYS A 158 -26.01 23.89 5.92
C LYS A 158 -27.29 24.48 5.30
N ALA A 159 -28.09 25.22 6.07
CA ALA A 159 -29.31 25.89 5.60
C ALA A 159 -29.12 27.41 5.43
N ASN A 160 -28.38 28.06 6.34
CA ASN A 160 -28.30 29.53 6.37
C ASN A 160 -27.00 30.08 5.75
N ASP A 161 -25.91 29.30 5.74
CA ASP A 161 -24.59 29.78 5.29
C ASP A 161 -24.10 29.06 4.02
N VAL A 162 -25.01 28.77 3.08
CA VAL A 162 -24.68 27.99 1.87
C VAL A 162 -23.71 28.71 0.96
N VAL A 163 -23.83 30.03 0.82
CA VAL A 163 -22.89 30.86 0.03
C VAL A 163 -21.47 30.75 0.59
N PHE A 164 -21.32 30.79 1.92
CA PHE A 164 -20.01 30.70 2.54
C PHE A 164 -19.44 29.27 2.49
N CYS A 165 -20.26 28.23 2.66
CA CYS A 165 -19.86 26.85 2.38
C CYS A 165 -19.37 26.69 0.93
N GLY A 166 -20.06 27.31 -0.04
CA GLY A 166 -19.67 27.30 -1.45
C GLY A 166 -18.31 27.97 -1.68
N ARG A 167 -18.08 29.14 -1.09
CA ARG A 167 -16.77 29.82 -1.12
C ARG A 167 -15.64 28.93 -0.59
N ILE A 168 -15.84 28.28 0.56
CA ILE A 168 -14.83 27.37 1.13
C ILE A 168 -14.54 26.19 0.20
N LEU A 169 -15.58 25.58 -0.38
CA LEU A 169 -15.41 24.45 -1.30
C LEU A 169 -14.71 24.86 -2.60
N MET A 170 -15.03 26.04 -3.14
CA MET A 170 -14.37 26.61 -4.33
C MET A 170 -12.90 26.91 -4.04
N PHE A 171 -12.61 27.50 -2.87
CA PHE A 171 -11.24 27.70 -2.42
C PHE A 171 -10.48 26.38 -2.31
N LEU A 172 -11.05 25.34 -1.69
CA LEU A 172 -10.41 24.03 -1.61
C LEU A 172 -10.14 23.42 -2.99
N ALA A 173 -11.07 23.56 -3.94
CA ALA A 173 -10.90 23.05 -5.30
C ALA A 173 -9.80 23.79 -6.09
N HIS A 174 -9.58 25.08 -5.79
CA HIS A 174 -8.54 25.88 -6.43
C HIS A 174 -7.17 25.73 -5.74
N PHE A 175 -7.15 25.78 -4.42
CA PHE A 175 -5.94 25.72 -3.59
C PHE A 175 -5.25 24.35 -3.64
N PHE A 176 -6.00 23.27 -3.84
CA PHE A 176 -5.45 21.92 -4.00
C PHE A 176 -5.33 21.56 -5.49
N PRO A 177 -4.11 21.41 -6.04
CA PRO A 177 -3.96 21.06 -7.45
C PRO A 177 -4.51 19.66 -7.73
N LEU A 178 -5.03 19.43 -8.93
CA LEU A 178 -5.61 18.13 -9.33
C LEU A 178 -4.61 16.95 -9.31
N SER A 179 -3.31 17.25 -9.28
CA SER A 179 -2.24 16.26 -9.07
C SER A 179 -2.19 15.72 -7.63
N GLU A 180 -2.81 16.42 -6.69
CA GLU A 180 -2.80 16.12 -5.26
C GLU A 180 -3.95 15.14 -4.93
N ARG A 181 -3.60 14.04 -4.27
CA ARG A 181 -4.55 12.93 -4.06
C ARG A 181 -5.75 13.30 -3.18
N SER A 182 -5.63 14.32 -2.33
CA SER A 182 -6.72 14.77 -1.45
C SER A 182 -7.70 15.71 -2.16
N ALA A 183 -7.31 16.27 -3.31
CA ALA A 183 -8.17 17.07 -4.19
C ALA A 183 -9.21 16.24 -4.94
N VAL A 184 -8.96 14.93 -5.12
CA VAL A 184 -9.76 14.05 -5.99
C VAL A 184 -10.34 12.87 -5.24
N ASN A 185 -11.61 12.54 -5.54
CA ASN A 185 -12.27 11.34 -5.01
C ASN A 185 -11.81 10.08 -5.75
N ILE A 186 -10.56 9.66 -5.55
CA ILE A 186 -9.93 8.52 -6.25
C ILE A 186 -10.69 7.21 -6.01
N LYS A 187 -11.28 7.06 -4.83
CA LYS A 187 -12.06 5.87 -4.44
C LYS A 187 -13.47 5.85 -5.04
N GLY A 188 -13.93 6.96 -5.63
CA GLY A 188 -15.28 7.07 -6.17
C GLY A 188 -16.38 6.89 -5.11
N VAL A 189 -16.12 7.27 -3.86
CA VAL A 189 -17.09 7.09 -2.76
C VAL A 189 -18.21 8.11 -2.91
N PHE A 190 -19.45 7.64 -2.91
CA PHE A 190 -20.64 8.51 -2.95
C PHE A 190 -20.85 9.23 -1.61
N ASN A 191 -21.35 10.45 -1.67
CA ASN A 191 -21.65 11.24 -0.46
C ASN A 191 -23.02 10.84 0.14
N THR A 192 -23.06 9.69 0.81
CA THR A 192 -24.28 9.17 1.45
C THR A 192 -24.75 9.99 2.65
N SER A 193 -23.94 10.95 3.14
CA SER A 193 -24.32 11.81 4.27
C SER A 193 -25.36 12.88 3.93
N ASN A 194 -25.57 13.17 2.64
CA ASN A 194 -26.57 14.15 2.20
C ASN A 194 -27.94 13.50 1.95
N GLU A 195 -28.58 13.07 3.03
CA GLU A 195 -29.88 12.39 2.95
C GLU A 195 -31.04 13.35 2.67
N THR A 196 -31.94 12.95 1.78
CA THR A 196 -33.24 13.61 1.55
C THR A 196 -34.24 13.09 2.57
N LYS A 197 -34.63 13.93 3.54
CA LYS A 197 -35.60 13.58 4.58
C LYS A 197 -37.02 13.81 4.08
N TYR A 198 -37.90 12.83 4.25
CA TYR A 198 -39.30 12.90 3.84
C TYR A 198 -40.19 12.16 4.87
N GLU A 199 -41.50 12.43 4.83
CA GLU A 199 -42.50 11.91 5.78
C GLU A 199 -42.69 10.39 5.58
N LYS A 200 -42.75 9.62 6.68
CA LYS A 200 -42.91 8.15 6.59
C LYS A 200 -44.35 7.69 6.85
N GLU A 201 -45.17 8.55 7.45
CA GLU A 201 -46.54 8.29 7.86
C GLU A 201 -47.50 9.33 7.26
N PRO A 202 -48.74 8.94 6.92
CA PRO A 202 -49.69 9.83 6.28
C PRO A 202 -50.16 10.92 7.25
N PRO A 203 -50.24 12.20 6.82
CA PRO A 203 -50.83 13.26 7.63
C PRO A 203 -52.33 13.04 7.81
N ALA A 204 -52.84 13.26 9.03
CA ALA A 204 -54.20 12.92 9.46
C ALA A 204 -55.37 13.65 8.75
N ALA A 205 -55.10 14.52 7.74
CA ALA A 205 -56.08 15.51 7.27
C ALA A 205 -56.23 15.65 5.74
N ILE A 206 -55.62 14.82 4.89
CA ILE A 206 -55.76 14.95 3.43
C ILE A 206 -55.81 13.59 2.73
N SER A 207 -56.73 13.42 1.77
CA SER A 207 -56.85 12.27 0.87
C SER A 207 -55.80 12.31 -0.26
N LEU A 208 -54.52 12.43 0.10
CA LEU A 208 -53.43 12.34 -0.87
C LEU A 208 -53.03 10.88 -1.08
N ASP A 209 -52.59 10.53 -2.29
CA ASP A 209 -51.96 9.24 -2.57
C ASP A 209 -50.59 9.17 -1.89
N PHE A 210 -50.61 8.87 -0.59
CA PHE A 210 -49.42 8.76 0.23
C PHE A 210 -48.52 7.60 -0.22
N ASN A 211 -49.09 6.59 -0.88
CA ASN A 211 -48.31 5.49 -1.44
C ASN A 211 -47.46 5.98 -2.61
N PHE A 212 -48.02 6.79 -3.52
CA PHE A 212 -47.24 7.43 -4.57
C PHE A 212 -46.13 8.33 -4.00
N TYR A 213 -46.45 9.16 -3.01
CA TYR A 213 -45.48 10.01 -2.34
C TYR A 213 -44.29 9.21 -1.77
N LYS A 214 -44.57 8.11 -1.08
CA LYS A 214 -43.55 7.21 -0.53
C LYS A 214 -42.74 6.53 -1.63
N THR A 215 -43.39 6.11 -2.71
CA THR A 215 -42.71 5.51 -3.87
C THR A 215 -41.75 6.50 -4.52
N LEU A 216 -42.18 7.73 -4.78
CA LEU A 216 -41.33 8.77 -5.39
C LEU A 216 -40.09 9.04 -4.54
N TRP A 217 -40.26 9.34 -3.26
CA TRP A 217 -39.13 9.69 -2.39
C TRP A 217 -38.26 8.49 -2.02
N SER A 218 -38.76 7.26 -2.13
CA SER A 218 -37.94 6.05 -2.00
C SER A 218 -36.86 5.93 -3.09
N LEU A 219 -37.06 6.55 -4.25
CA LEU A 219 -36.06 6.56 -5.32
C LEU A 219 -34.78 7.31 -4.93
N GLN A 220 -34.87 8.29 -4.01
CA GLN A 220 -33.68 9.05 -3.60
C GLN A 220 -32.61 8.19 -2.92
N GLU A 221 -32.97 7.08 -2.26
CA GLU A 221 -31.98 6.15 -1.70
C GLU A 221 -31.02 5.65 -2.80
N TYR A 222 -31.55 5.38 -4.00
CA TYR A 222 -30.80 4.85 -5.14
C TYR A 222 -30.04 5.94 -5.90
N PHE A 223 -30.57 7.17 -5.96
CA PHE A 223 -29.84 8.30 -6.55
C PHE A 223 -28.68 8.75 -5.66
N CYS A 224 -28.82 8.65 -4.33
CA CYS A 224 -27.74 8.94 -3.37
C CYS A 224 -26.63 7.89 -3.39
N ASP A 225 -26.97 6.61 -3.52
CA ASP A 225 -26.02 5.51 -3.63
C ASP A 225 -26.34 4.60 -4.83
N PRO A 226 -25.80 4.93 -6.02
CA PRO A 226 -25.98 4.13 -7.23
C PRO A 226 -25.53 2.67 -7.08
N SER A 227 -24.59 2.37 -6.17
CA SER A 227 -24.10 1.00 -5.97
C SER A 227 -25.20 0.04 -5.49
N LEU A 228 -26.25 0.55 -4.83
CA LEU A 228 -27.39 -0.25 -4.37
C LEU A 228 -28.15 -0.90 -5.53
N THR A 229 -28.09 -0.32 -6.72
CA THR A 229 -28.75 -0.84 -7.92
C THR A 229 -28.07 -2.07 -8.50
N LEU A 230 -26.83 -2.39 -8.08
CA LEU A 230 -26.11 -3.60 -8.48
C LEU A 230 -26.70 -4.87 -7.84
N SER A 231 -27.41 -4.74 -6.72
CA SER A 231 -28.09 -5.88 -6.08
C SER A 231 -29.39 -6.23 -6.83
N PRO A 232 -29.60 -7.49 -7.28
CA PRO A 232 -30.78 -7.87 -8.06
C PRO A 232 -32.12 -7.57 -7.38
N ILE A 233 -32.21 -7.77 -6.06
CA ILE A 233 -33.43 -7.53 -5.28
C ILE A 233 -33.73 -6.02 -5.21
N LYS A 234 -32.69 -5.22 -4.95
CA LYS A 234 -32.80 -3.76 -4.87
C LYS A 234 -33.09 -3.15 -6.24
N TRP A 235 -32.54 -3.71 -7.32
CA TRP A 235 -32.83 -3.34 -8.71
C TRP A 235 -34.30 -3.55 -9.07
N GLN A 236 -34.87 -4.73 -8.76
CA GLN A 236 -36.29 -5.01 -9.03
C GLN A 236 -37.20 -4.02 -8.30
N LYS A 237 -36.90 -3.72 -7.04
CA LYS A 237 -37.62 -2.71 -6.27
C LYS A 237 -37.49 -1.32 -6.90
N PHE A 238 -36.28 -0.87 -7.23
CA PHE A 238 -36.04 0.40 -7.90
C PHE A 238 -36.80 0.50 -9.24
N SER A 239 -36.69 -0.51 -10.09
CA SER A 239 -37.36 -0.55 -11.40
C SER A 239 -38.88 -0.49 -11.26
N SER A 240 -39.46 -1.25 -10.33
CA SER A 240 -40.91 -1.19 -10.06
C SER A 240 -41.36 0.20 -9.57
N SER A 241 -40.63 0.80 -8.63
CA SER A 241 -40.92 2.15 -8.11
C SER A 241 -40.78 3.21 -9.19
N LEU A 242 -39.72 3.13 -10.01
CA LEU A 242 -39.48 4.08 -11.10
C LEU A 242 -40.57 3.99 -12.16
N MET A 243 -41.01 2.77 -12.52
CA MET A 243 -42.11 2.58 -13.48
C MET A 243 -43.41 3.22 -12.99
N VAL A 244 -43.73 3.13 -11.69
CA VAL A 244 -44.89 3.81 -11.11
C VAL A 244 -44.76 5.34 -11.27
N VAL A 245 -43.61 5.91 -10.94
CA VAL A 245 -43.36 7.36 -11.06
C VAL A 245 -43.47 7.83 -12.51
N LEU A 246 -42.81 7.13 -13.43
CA LEU A 246 -42.81 7.45 -14.85
C LEU A 246 -44.22 7.33 -15.44
N ASN A 247 -44.96 6.25 -15.16
CA ASN A 247 -46.33 6.09 -15.64
C ASN A 247 -47.25 7.21 -15.13
N THR A 248 -47.07 7.69 -13.89
CA THR A 248 -47.82 8.85 -13.36
C THR A 248 -47.46 10.14 -14.09
N PHE A 249 -46.18 10.37 -14.40
CA PHE A 249 -45.76 11.52 -15.21
C PHE A 249 -46.36 11.47 -16.62
N GLU A 250 -46.47 10.29 -17.22
CA GLU A 250 -47.10 10.08 -18.54
C GLU A 250 -48.62 10.31 -18.49
N ALA A 251 -49.29 9.85 -17.44
CA ALA A 251 -50.72 10.01 -17.24
C ALA A 251 -51.14 11.48 -17.02
N GLN A 252 -50.20 12.35 -16.63
CA GLN A 252 -50.42 13.77 -16.37
C GLN A 252 -49.50 14.63 -17.26
N PRO A 253 -49.72 14.70 -18.58
CA PRO A 253 -48.90 15.53 -19.47
C PRO A 253 -49.03 17.02 -19.11
N LEU A 254 -47.89 17.73 -19.14
CA LEU A 254 -47.86 19.18 -18.93
C LEU A 254 -48.38 19.91 -20.19
N SER A 255 -49.03 21.05 -20.01
CA SER A 255 -49.55 21.86 -21.12
C SER A 255 -48.44 22.71 -21.76
N GLU A 256 -48.55 23.04 -23.06
CA GLU A 256 -47.52 23.82 -23.78
C GLU A 256 -47.38 25.26 -23.27
N GLU A 257 -48.43 25.83 -22.65
CA GLU A 257 -48.42 27.20 -22.10
C GLU A 257 -47.66 27.32 -20.76
N GLU A 258 -47.50 26.22 -20.02
CA GLU A 258 -46.79 26.20 -18.72
C GLU A 258 -45.26 26.05 -18.89
N GLY A 259 -44.76 25.72 -20.09
CA GLY A 259 -43.34 25.53 -20.38
C GLY A 259 -42.56 26.82 -20.64
N ASP A 260 -43.23 27.87 -21.12
CA ASP A 260 -42.63 29.15 -21.51
C ASP A 260 -42.68 30.22 -20.40
N ALA A 261 -43.31 29.94 -19.26
CA ALA A 261 -43.45 30.91 -18.16
C ALA A 261 -42.16 31.15 -17.36
N ASN A 262 -41.10 30.36 -17.57
CA ASN A 262 -39.84 30.49 -16.83
C ASN A 262 -38.82 31.36 -17.58
N ASN A 263 -39.21 32.57 -17.98
CA ASN A 263 -38.23 33.60 -18.33
C ASN A 263 -37.47 34.00 -17.05
N LEU A 264 -36.22 33.56 -17.03
CA LEU A 264 -35.23 33.73 -15.98
C LEU A 264 -34.85 35.21 -15.83
N GLU A 265 -35.48 35.98 -14.94
CA GLU A 265 -34.86 37.25 -14.49
C GLU A 265 -35.31 37.78 -13.11
N GLU A 266 -36.37 37.29 -12.45
CA GLU A 266 -36.85 37.88 -11.18
C GLU A 266 -36.87 37.01 -9.90
N GLU A 267 -36.49 35.72 -9.93
CA GLU A 267 -36.55 34.87 -8.72
C GLU A 267 -35.23 34.82 -7.90
N ALA A 268 -34.68 35.97 -7.52
CA ALA A 268 -33.58 36.01 -6.55
C ALA A 268 -34.04 35.85 -5.09
N ALA A 269 -35.35 35.90 -4.81
CA ALA A 269 -35.88 36.06 -3.46
C ALA A 269 -36.28 34.75 -2.74
N ALA A 270 -36.38 33.60 -3.42
CA ALA A 270 -36.87 32.35 -2.80
C ALA A 270 -36.19 31.09 -3.34
N PHE A 271 -34.87 31.11 -3.52
CA PHE A 271 -34.12 29.93 -3.97
C PHE A 271 -34.12 28.82 -2.89
N ASN A 272 -34.93 27.78 -3.09
CA ASN A 272 -34.92 26.58 -2.24
C ASN A 272 -33.79 25.63 -2.65
N ILE A 273 -32.83 25.48 -1.75
CA ILE A 273 -31.57 24.74 -1.99
C ILE A 273 -31.78 23.21 -1.98
N LYS A 274 -32.88 22.74 -1.38
CA LYS A 274 -33.26 21.33 -1.30
C LYS A 274 -34.72 21.13 -1.71
N TYR A 275 -35.06 19.89 -2.08
CA TYR A 275 -36.43 19.50 -2.37
C TYR A 275 -37.39 19.80 -1.21
N LEU A 276 -38.60 20.25 -1.57
CA LEU A 276 -39.69 20.52 -0.63
C LEU A 276 -40.49 19.24 -0.37
N THR A 277 -39.94 18.35 0.43
CA THR A 277 -40.46 16.98 0.62
C THR A 277 -41.79 16.87 1.38
N SER A 278 -42.59 17.93 1.55
CA SER A 278 -43.87 17.81 2.26
C SER A 278 -44.91 17.09 1.41
N SER A 279 -45.60 16.11 1.99
CA SER A 279 -46.64 15.36 1.28
C SER A 279 -47.79 16.24 0.78
N LYS A 280 -48.07 17.35 1.48
CA LYS A 280 -49.10 18.35 1.13
C LYS A 280 -48.82 19.08 -0.18
N LEU A 281 -47.54 19.21 -0.55
CA LEU A 281 -47.09 19.95 -1.74
C LEU A 281 -47.01 19.06 -2.98
N MET A 282 -47.08 17.73 -2.84
CA MET A 282 -46.88 16.77 -3.94
C MET A 282 -47.77 17.07 -5.16
N GLY A 283 -49.05 17.44 -4.94
CA GLY A 283 -49.95 17.76 -6.04
C GLY A 283 -49.55 19.02 -6.84
N LEU A 284 -48.83 19.95 -6.21
CA LEU A 284 -48.28 21.15 -6.85
C LEU A 284 -46.92 20.84 -7.50
N GLU A 285 -46.03 20.12 -6.81
CA GLU A 285 -44.73 19.71 -7.35
C GLU A 285 -44.88 18.86 -8.62
N LEU A 286 -45.89 18.01 -8.70
CA LEU A 286 -46.18 17.22 -9.91
C LEU A 286 -46.59 18.08 -11.11
N LYS A 287 -47.09 19.30 -10.90
CA LYS A 287 -47.42 20.22 -12.00
C LYS A 287 -46.24 21.10 -12.40
N ASP A 288 -45.19 21.17 -11.58
CA ASP A 288 -44.00 21.96 -11.87
C ASP A 288 -43.09 21.24 -12.90
N PRO A 289 -42.84 21.83 -14.10
CA PRO A 289 -41.91 21.29 -15.07
C PRO A 289 -40.48 21.18 -14.55
N SER A 290 -40.04 22.10 -13.68
CA SER A 290 -38.68 22.11 -13.12
C SER A 290 -38.47 20.92 -12.19
N PHE A 291 -39.43 20.64 -11.29
CA PHE A 291 -39.42 19.45 -10.44
C PHE A 291 -39.30 18.15 -11.24
N ARG A 292 -40.15 17.95 -12.27
CA ARG A 292 -40.07 16.74 -13.12
C ARG A 292 -38.73 16.63 -13.84
N ARG A 293 -38.19 17.76 -14.32
CA ARG A 293 -36.87 17.82 -14.96
C ARG A 293 -35.77 17.36 -13.99
N HIS A 294 -35.78 17.81 -12.73
CA HIS A 294 -34.80 17.38 -11.74
C HIS A 294 -34.80 15.86 -11.53
N VAL A 295 -35.99 15.25 -11.39
CA VAL A 295 -36.14 13.79 -11.21
C VAL A 295 -35.64 13.03 -12.44
N LEU A 296 -35.98 13.49 -13.64
CA LEU A 296 -35.56 12.83 -14.89
C LEU A 296 -34.06 13.00 -15.16
N VAL A 297 -33.46 14.14 -14.81
CA VAL A 297 -32.01 14.35 -14.88
C VAL A 297 -31.27 13.43 -13.90
N GLN A 298 -31.79 13.22 -12.69
CA GLN A 298 -31.23 12.22 -11.77
C GLN A 298 -31.29 10.80 -12.33
N CYS A 299 -32.37 10.44 -13.03
CA CYS A 299 -32.48 9.17 -13.73
C CYS A 299 -31.41 9.05 -14.83
N LEU A 300 -31.21 10.11 -15.62
CA LEU A 300 -30.19 10.13 -16.68
C LEU A 300 -28.78 9.96 -16.13
N ILE A 301 -28.43 10.69 -15.06
CA ILE A 301 -27.12 10.58 -14.41
C ILE A 301 -26.90 9.15 -13.90
N LEU A 302 -27.91 8.55 -13.27
CA LEU A 302 -27.83 7.17 -12.79
C LEU A 302 -27.68 6.17 -13.96
N PHE A 303 -28.42 6.35 -15.05
CA PHE A 303 -28.32 5.47 -16.21
C PHE A 303 -26.98 5.60 -16.93
N ASP A 304 -26.41 6.79 -17.01
CA ASP A 304 -25.07 7.01 -17.54
C ASP A 304 -24.01 6.30 -16.69
N TYR A 305 -24.11 6.43 -15.36
CA TYR A 305 -23.27 5.67 -14.43
C TYR A 305 -23.36 4.16 -14.64
N LEU A 306 -24.56 3.63 -14.86
CA LEU A 306 -24.78 2.20 -15.11
C LEU A 306 -24.32 1.72 -16.50
N LYS A 307 -24.16 2.63 -17.46
CA LYS A 307 -23.62 2.35 -18.80
C LYS A 307 -22.10 2.35 -18.83
N ALA A 308 -21.44 3.10 -17.95
CA ALA A 308 -19.99 3.16 -17.90
C ALA A 308 -19.40 1.77 -17.57
N PRO A 309 -18.42 1.26 -18.34
CA PRO A 309 -17.77 -0.01 -18.03
C PRO A 309 -17.07 0.08 -16.68
N GLY A 310 -17.54 -0.70 -15.70
CA GLY A 310 -16.97 -0.70 -14.36
C GLY A 310 -15.51 -1.13 -14.37
N LYS A 311 -14.66 -0.52 -13.55
CA LYS A 311 -13.25 -0.93 -13.34
C LYS A 311 -13.07 -2.36 -12.79
N ASN A 312 -14.16 -3.02 -12.40
CA ASN A 312 -14.22 -4.40 -11.95
C ASN A 312 -15.16 -5.19 -12.87
N ASP A 313 -14.61 -5.81 -13.92
CA ASP A 313 -15.32 -6.67 -14.90
C ASP A 313 -15.94 -7.97 -14.30
N LYS A 314 -16.13 -8.05 -12.98
CA LYS A 314 -16.63 -9.26 -12.30
C LYS A 314 -17.96 -9.09 -11.57
N ASP A 315 -18.44 -7.88 -11.38
CA ASP A 315 -19.84 -7.67 -11.01
C ASP A 315 -20.58 -7.31 -12.28
N LEU A 316 -21.10 -8.35 -12.96
CA LEU A 316 -22.00 -8.20 -14.09
C LEU A 316 -23.04 -7.12 -13.77
N THR A 317 -22.98 -5.97 -14.44
CA THR A 317 -24.20 -5.43 -15.03
C THR A 317 -24.68 -6.52 -15.98
N SER A 318 -25.58 -7.38 -15.51
CA SER A 318 -26.10 -8.46 -16.35
C SER A 318 -26.52 -7.85 -17.69
N GLU A 319 -26.27 -8.50 -18.82
CA GLU A 319 -26.80 -8.04 -20.11
C GLU A 319 -28.31 -7.74 -20.02
N SER A 320 -29.03 -8.39 -19.09
CA SER A 320 -30.41 -8.09 -18.73
C SER A 320 -30.64 -6.71 -18.11
N MET A 321 -29.73 -6.20 -17.27
CA MET A 321 -29.79 -4.85 -16.68
C MET A 321 -29.49 -3.78 -17.73
N VAL A 322 -28.46 -3.98 -18.56
CA VAL A 322 -28.15 -3.06 -19.68
C VAL A 322 -29.29 -3.05 -20.70
N SER A 323 -29.87 -4.21 -21.00
CA SER A 323 -31.05 -4.34 -21.85
C SER A 323 -32.31 -3.73 -21.22
N ALA A 324 -32.50 -3.86 -19.90
CA ALA A 324 -33.62 -3.26 -19.17
C ALA A 324 -33.50 -1.74 -19.07
N VAL A 325 -32.30 -1.22 -18.81
CA VAL A 325 -31.98 0.22 -18.86
C VAL A 325 -32.21 0.75 -20.27
N SER A 326 -31.78 0.03 -21.30
CA SER A 326 -32.07 0.37 -22.69
C SER A 326 -33.58 0.38 -22.95
N LEU A 327 -34.33 -0.64 -22.53
CA LEU A 327 -35.80 -0.69 -22.65
C LEU A 327 -36.52 0.46 -21.92
N LEU A 328 -36.00 0.89 -20.76
CA LEU A 328 -36.52 2.03 -20.00
C LEU A 328 -36.24 3.36 -20.70
N ILE A 329 -35.05 3.53 -21.27
CA ILE A 329 -34.64 4.74 -22.01
C ILE A 329 -35.35 4.84 -23.37
N PHE A 330 -35.53 3.72 -24.08
CA PHE A 330 -36.01 3.68 -25.46
C PHE A 330 -37.55 3.62 -25.62
N ARG A 331 -38.34 3.81 -24.55
CA ARG A 331 -39.81 3.89 -24.68
C ARG A 331 -40.22 5.12 -25.51
N PRO A 332 -41.10 4.96 -26.52
CA PRO A 332 -41.56 6.08 -27.34
C PRO A 332 -42.66 6.85 -26.58
N ARG A 333 -42.47 8.16 -26.37
CA ARG A 333 -43.46 9.18 -25.93
C ARG A 333 -43.27 9.80 -24.54
N TRP A 334 -42.07 10.27 -24.20
CA TRP A 334 -41.95 11.29 -23.13
C TRP A 334 -42.01 12.69 -23.76
N ARG A 335 -43.12 13.42 -23.57
CA ARG A 335 -43.18 14.86 -23.85
C ARG A 335 -42.69 15.60 -22.61
N LEU A 336 -41.48 16.15 -22.67
CA LEU A 336 -40.78 16.81 -21.55
C LEU A 336 -41.21 18.28 -21.35
N GLY A 337 -42.31 18.73 -21.99
CA GLY A 337 -42.81 20.11 -21.92
C GLY A 337 -41.92 21.17 -22.58
N ASN A 338 -40.67 20.84 -22.93
CA ASN A 338 -39.75 21.69 -23.69
C ASN A 338 -39.28 20.92 -24.95
N LYS A 339 -39.33 21.60 -26.10
CA LYS A 339 -38.96 21.08 -27.42
C LYS A 339 -37.47 20.69 -27.52
N GLU A 340 -36.58 21.42 -26.86
CA GLU A 340 -35.13 21.20 -26.84
C GLU A 340 -34.74 19.98 -26.00
N LEU A 341 -35.40 19.79 -24.85
CA LEU A 341 -35.20 18.63 -23.98
C LEU A 341 -35.78 17.35 -24.60
N SER A 342 -36.90 17.47 -25.31
CA SER A 342 -37.47 16.38 -26.10
C SER A 342 -36.52 15.99 -27.25
N GLN A 343 -35.87 16.97 -27.89
CA GLN A 343 -34.82 16.71 -28.87
C GLN A 343 -33.61 16.01 -28.26
N LEU A 344 -33.12 16.46 -27.09
CA LEU A 344 -31.97 15.87 -26.40
C LEU A 344 -32.21 14.41 -25.96
N TRP A 345 -33.45 14.10 -25.53
CA TRP A 345 -33.88 12.72 -25.22
C TRP A 345 -33.95 11.85 -26.48
N GLU A 346 -34.24 12.43 -27.65
CA GLU A 346 -34.29 11.73 -28.94
C GLU A 346 -32.91 11.52 -29.60
N VAL A 347 -31.87 12.28 -29.22
CA VAL A 347 -30.49 12.14 -29.76
C VAL A 347 -29.92 10.72 -29.52
N GLY A 348 -30.33 10.03 -28.46
CA GLY A 348 -29.90 8.66 -28.16
C GLY A 348 -30.45 7.57 -29.11
N ARG A 349 -31.39 7.87 -30.01
CA ARG A 349 -32.01 6.87 -30.93
C ARG A 349 -31.13 6.41 -32.09
N SER A 350 -29.97 7.03 -32.33
CA SER A 350 -29.23 6.88 -33.60
C SER A 350 -28.59 5.51 -33.85
N GLU A 351 -28.52 4.59 -32.88
CA GLU A 351 -27.76 3.34 -33.06
C GLU A 351 -28.58 2.14 -33.57
N SER A 352 -29.92 2.25 -33.70
CA SER A 352 -30.75 1.13 -34.17
C SER A 352 -31.58 1.45 -35.42
N GLY A 353 -30.94 1.31 -36.59
CA GLY A 353 -31.54 0.63 -37.74
C GLY A 353 -32.78 1.20 -38.45
N CYS A 354 -33.28 2.40 -38.15
CA CYS A 354 -34.43 2.97 -38.87
C CYS A 354 -33.98 4.01 -39.92
N LYS A 355 -33.75 3.55 -41.16
CA LYS A 355 -33.77 4.42 -42.33
C LYS A 355 -35.23 4.74 -42.61
N THR A 356 -35.73 5.92 -42.24
CA THR A 356 -36.54 6.84 -43.06
C THR A 356 -36.98 8.00 -42.15
N HIS A 357 -36.70 9.25 -42.55
CA HIS A 357 -37.06 10.52 -41.91
C HIS A 357 -36.31 10.95 -40.63
N CYS A 358 -35.13 11.55 -40.83
CA CYS A 358 -34.74 12.86 -40.26
C CYS A 358 -33.33 13.23 -40.75
N ILE A 359 -33.25 13.65 -42.02
CA ILE A 359 -32.04 14.15 -42.68
C ILE A 359 -31.89 15.63 -42.28
N VAL A 360 -31.35 15.95 -41.09
CA VAL A 360 -30.79 17.31 -40.84
C VAL A 360 -29.57 17.30 -39.89
N PHE A 361 -29.37 16.35 -38.98
CA PHE A 361 -28.26 16.44 -37.99
C PHE A 361 -27.28 15.25 -37.93
N SER A 362 -27.19 14.41 -38.96
CA SER A 362 -26.15 13.36 -39.04
C SER A 362 -24.74 13.89 -39.35
N ASN A 363 -24.59 15.21 -39.56
CA ASN A 363 -23.32 15.83 -39.98
C ASN A 363 -22.65 16.66 -38.88
N ALA A 364 -23.19 16.74 -37.65
CA ALA A 364 -22.60 17.56 -36.60
C ALA A 364 -21.29 17.01 -36.02
N LEU A 365 -21.10 15.68 -36.04
CA LEU A 365 -19.91 14.99 -35.51
C LEU A 365 -18.97 14.44 -36.59
N THR A 366 -19.36 14.56 -37.87
CA THR A 366 -18.63 14.00 -39.02
C THR A 366 -18.18 15.04 -40.04
N ASP A 367 -18.62 16.31 -39.92
CA ASP A 367 -18.15 17.41 -40.75
C ASP A 367 -16.77 17.91 -40.27
N PRO A 368 -15.68 17.65 -41.02
CA PRO A 368 -14.32 18.02 -40.62
C PRO A 368 -14.10 19.54 -40.57
N GLN A 369 -15.02 20.35 -41.12
CA GLN A 369 -14.91 21.81 -41.06
C GLN A 369 -15.57 22.43 -39.83
N ARG A 370 -16.53 21.75 -39.19
CA ARG A 370 -17.20 22.24 -37.96
C ARG A 370 -16.56 21.71 -36.67
N VAL A 371 -16.03 20.48 -36.67
CA VAL A 371 -15.25 19.95 -35.54
C VAL A 371 -13.78 20.36 -35.72
N ARG A 372 -13.50 21.67 -35.67
CA ARG A 372 -12.17 22.13 -35.29
C ARG A 372 -12.11 22.14 -33.77
N THR A 373 -11.80 21.01 -33.16
CA THR A 373 -11.00 21.07 -31.93
C THR A 373 -9.68 21.75 -32.32
N PRO A 374 -9.37 22.95 -31.82
CA PRO A 374 -8.07 23.56 -32.09
C PRO A 374 -7.00 22.56 -31.66
N ALA A 375 -5.94 22.44 -32.45
CA ALA A 375 -4.89 21.49 -32.15
C ALA A 375 -4.30 21.86 -30.78
N ILE A 376 -3.79 20.87 -30.03
CA ILE A 376 -3.11 21.16 -28.75
C ILE A 376 -2.02 22.23 -28.94
N THR A 377 -1.40 22.29 -30.12
CA THR A 377 -0.45 23.33 -30.52
C THR A 377 -1.02 24.75 -30.52
N ASP A 378 -2.31 24.95 -30.77
CA ASP A 378 -2.97 26.26 -30.76
C ASP A 378 -3.21 26.74 -29.31
N TYR A 379 -3.45 25.83 -28.36
CA TYR A 379 -3.52 26.12 -26.93
C TYR A 379 -2.14 26.37 -26.30
N TRP A 380 -1.12 25.71 -26.84
CA TRP A 380 0.27 25.82 -26.37
C TRP A 380 1.04 26.93 -27.07
N LYS A 381 0.47 27.56 -28.10
CA LYS A 381 1.12 28.61 -28.88
C LYS A 381 1.56 29.82 -28.05
N PRO A 382 0.73 30.35 -27.13
CA PRO A 382 1.16 31.42 -26.22
C PRO A 382 2.28 30.94 -25.28
N LEU A 383 2.18 29.69 -24.81
CA LEU A 383 3.17 29.07 -23.92
C LEU A 383 4.52 28.82 -24.62
N ALA A 384 4.49 28.47 -25.91
CA ALA A 384 5.66 28.25 -26.75
C ALA A 384 6.28 29.56 -27.25
N GLU A 385 5.49 30.63 -27.39
CA GLU A 385 5.97 31.98 -27.69
C GLU A 385 6.59 32.66 -26.43
N ASP A 386 6.17 32.27 -25.22
CA ASP A 386 6.76 32.67 -23.92
C ASP A 386 7.99 31.82 -23.50
N MET A 387 8.29 30.73 -24.21
CA MET A 387 9.48 29.91 -23.93
C MET A 387 10.74 30.56 -24.52
N ASP A 388 11.66 30.95 -23.64
CA ASP A 388 12.98 31.49 -23.99
C ASP A 388 13.77 30.47 -24.86
N PRO A 389 14.09 30.79 -26.12
CA PRO A 389 14.84 29.89 -27.02
C PRO A 389 16.25 29.54 -26.54
N SER A 390 16.78 30.27 -25.55
CA SER A 390 18.10 30.03 -24.97
C SER A 390 18.10 28.95 -23.87
N ALA A 391 16.93 28.59 -23.33
CA ALA A 391 16.74 27.49 -22.39
C ALA A 391 16.52 26.18 -23.17
N GLY A 392 17.61 25.61 -23.70
CA GLY A 392 17.56 24.32 -24.40
C GLY A 392 16.84 23.23 -23.60
N ILE A 393 16.08 22.39 -24.30
CA ILE A 393 15.37 21.25 -23.70
C ILE A 393 16.39 20.22 -23.21
N ASP A 394 16.32 19.85 -21.93
CA ASP A 394 17.12 18.76 -21.36
C ASP A 394 16.87 17.44 -22.11
N ALA A 395 17.96 16.71 -22.39
CA ALA A 395 17.97 15.51 -23.22
C ALA A 395 17.08 14.35 -22.71
N GLU A 396 16.54 14.47 -21.49
CA GLU A 396 15.60 13.53 -20.87
C GLU A 396 14.18 13.58 -21.47
N TYR A 397 13.81 14.69 -22.13
CA TYR A 397 12.46 14.89 -22.70
C TYR A 397 12.35 14.60 -24.21
N HIS A 398 13.39 14.05 -24.84
CA HIS A 398 13.26 13.53 -26.20
C HIS A 398 12.47 12.21 -26.19
N HIS A 399 11.21 12.26 -26.60
CA HIS A 399 10.37 11.09 -26.85
C HIS A 399 11.03 10.10 -27.84
N LYS A 400 11.56 8.99 -27.32
CA LYS A 400 11.91 7.80 -28.10
C LYS A 400 10.70 6.87 -28.18
N ASN A 401 9.81 7.11 -29.13
CA ASN A 401 9.07 6.02 -29.77
C ASN A 401 8.38 6.54 -31.03
N ASN A 402 9.05 6.34 -32.17
CA ASN A 402 8.41 6.39 -33.46
C ASN A 402 8.65 5.02 -34.12
N ARG A 403 7.69 4.10 -33.96
CA ARG A 403 7.49 2.93 -34.83
C ARG A 403 6.16 2.26 -34.52
N VAL A 404 5.15 2.71 -35.26
CA VAL A 404 3.96 1.96 -35.64
C VAL A 404 4.40 0.66 -36.31
N LEU A 405 3.83 -0.48 -35.91
CA LEU A 405 3.50 -1.61 -36.79
C LEU A 405 2.53 -2.56 -36.08
N THR A 406 1.35 -2.68 -36.67
CA THR A 406 0.33 -3.72 -36.54
C THR A 406 0.91 -5.11 -36.71
N TYR A 407 0.53 -6.08 -35.88
CA TYR A 407 0.39 -7.49 -36.29
C TYR A 407 -0.74 -8.19 -35.53
N ASP A 408 -1.59 -8.79 -36.35
CA ASP A 408 -2.67 -9.73 -36.09
C ASP A 408 -2.13 -11.00 -35.40
N ILE A 409 -2.82 -11.52 -34.38
CA ILE A 409 -2.50 -12.83 -33.77
C ILE A 409 -3.71 -13.74 -33.99
N SER A 410 -3.80 -14.24 -35.21
CA SER A 410 -4.42 -15.53 -35.51
C SER A 410 -3.38 -16.41 -36.21
N GLU A 411 -3.32 -17.67 -35.79
CA GLU A 411 -2.44 -18.76 -36.30
C GLU A 411 -0.95 -18.77 -35.89
N SER A 412 -0.64 -19.59 -34.88
CA SER A 412 0.47 -20.56 -34.98
C SER A 412 0.36 -21.64 -33.88
N LYS A 413 -0.48 -22.64 -34.14
CA LYS A 413 -0.22 -24.01 -33.67
C LYS A 413 0.92 -24.58 -34.52
N GLN A 414 2.15 -24.61 -34.02
CA GLN A 414 3.10 -25.73 -34.19
C GLN A 414 4.51 -25.43 -33.66
N ALA A 415 5.04 -26.41 -32.93
CA ALA A 415 6.44 -26.79 -32.81
C ALA A 415 7.42 -25.87 -32.07
N PHE A 416 7.61 -26.16 -30.77
CA PHE A 416 8.95 -26.13 -30.16
C PHE A 416 9.22 -27.47 -29.46
N LYS A 417 9.91 -28.35 -30.18
CA LYS A 417 10.51 -29.58 -29.66
C LYS A 417 11.92 -29.21 -29.21
N ILE A 418 12.11 -28.92 -27.92
CA ILE A 418 13.45 -28.67 -27.36
C ILE A 418 14.11 -30.03 -27.10
N HIS A 419 15.19 -30.32 -27.82
CA HIS A 419 16.11 -31.41 -27.49
C HIS A 419 16.87 -31.06 -26.19
N THR A 420 16.64 -31.83 -25.14
CA THR A 420 17.43 -31.81 -23.89
C THR A 420 18.66 -32.73 -24.04
N PRO A 421 19.85 -32.32 -23.57
CA PRO A 421 21.04 -33.17 -23.55
C PRO A 421 20.92 -34.30 -22.49
N PRO A 422 21.51 -35.49 -22.72
CA PRO A 422 21.13 -36.73 -22.03
C PRO A 422 21.69 -36.95 -20.61
N ASN A 423 22.22 -35.93 -19.92
CA ASN A 423 22.87 -36.11 -18.61
C ASN A 423 22.31 -35.25 -17.45
N ALA A 424 21.10 -34.70 -17.59
CA ALA A 424 20.39 -34.09 -16.47
C ALA A 424 19.61 -35.16 -15.71
N ILE A 425 19.95 -35.42 -14.45
CA ILE A 425 19.08 -36.20 -13.55
C ILE A 425 17.76 -35.42 -13.46
N ASP A 426 16.73 -35.98 -14.10
CA ASP A 426 15.43 -35.36 -14.29
C ASP A 426 14.73 -35.21 -12.92
N PHE A 427 14.60 -33.96 -12.48
CA PHE A 427 13.97 -33.58 -11.20
C PHE A 427 12.54 -34.13 -11.08
N SER A 428 11.84 -34.25 -12.21
CA SER A 428 10.50 -34.83 -12.30
C SER A 428 10.52 -36.34 -12.02
N CYS A 429 11.48 -37.09 -12.58
CA CYS A 429 11.65 -38.52 -12.31
C CYS A 429 12.11 -38.81 -10.87
N TYR A 430 12.89 -37.93 -10.25
CA TYR A 430 13.25 -38.04 -8.83
C TYR A 430 12.03 -37.80 -7.92
N LEU A 431 11.22 -36.78 -8.21
CA LEU A 431 9.98 -36.50 -7.49
C LEU A 431 9.01 -37.68 -7.56
N HIS A 432 8.83 -38.24 -8.75
CA HIS A 432 7.89 -39.33 -8.97
C HIS A 432 8.33 -40.63 -8.26
N ASN A 433 9.63 -40.94 -8.28
CA ASN A 433 10.18 -42.13 -7.63
C ASN A 433 10.22 -42.05 -6.10
N GLU A 434 10.34 -40.86 -5.50
CA GLU A 434 10.27 -40.73 -4.03
C GLU A 434 8.84 -40.69 -3.49
N MET A 435 7.90 -40.05 -4.22
CA MET A 435 6.48 -40.09 -3.82
C MET A 435 5.90 -41.51 -3.84
N ALA A 436 6.40 -42.39 -4.72
CA ALA A 436 5.97 -43.78 -4.82
C ALA A 436 6.50 -44.69 -3.69
N LYS A 437 7.52 -44.27 -2.91
CA LYS A 437 8.25 -45.16 -1.98
C LYS A 437 7.92 -45.01 -0.49
N ASN A 438 7.17 -44.00 -0.05
CA ASN A 438 6.81 -43.82 1.37
C ASN A 438 5.34 -43.37 1.54
N PRO A 439 4.38 -44.29 1.81
CA PRO A 439 2.97 -43.94 1.84
C PRO A 439 2.43 -43.71 3.26
N TYR A 440 2.95 -42.79 4.09
CA TYR A 440 2.27 -42.28 5.31
C TYR A 440 2.90 -40.95 5.80
N PRO A 441 2.17 -39.90 6.27
CA PRO A 441 0.76 -39.54 6.17
C PRO A 441 0.59 -38.36 5.17
N ALA A 442 1.10 -38.50 3.95
CA ALA A 442 1.00 -37.43 2.96
C ALA A 442 -0.44 -37.22 2.47
N SER A 443 -1.26 -38.28 2.41
CA SER A 443 -2.65 -38.17 1.97
C SER A 443 -3.53 -37.43 2.99
N PRO A 444 -3.60 -37.75 4.31
CA PRO A 444 -4.51 -37.02 5.20
C PRO A 444 -4.11 -35.54 5.34
N LEU A 445 -2.81 -35.25 5.37
CA LEU A 445 -2.29 -33.89 5.50
C LEU A 445 -2.54 -33.04 4.24
N SER A 446 -2.42 -33.61 3.04
CA SER A 446 -2.78 -32.93 1.81
C SER A 446 -4.28 -32.62 1.73
N HIS A 447 -5.14 -33.59 2.07
CA HIS A 447 -6.58 -33.37 2.15
C HIS A 447 -6.91 -32.26 3.16
N PHE A 448 -6.25 -32.25 4.32
CA PHE A 448 -6.42 -31.19 5.31
C PHE A 448 -6.05 -29.80 4.76
N ARG A 449 -5.03 -29.67 3.92
CA ARG A 449 -4.72 -28.37 3.25
C ARG A 449 -5.79 -27.95 2.26
N VAL A 450 -6.31 -28.90 1.47
CA VAL A 450 -7.40 -28.63 0.54
C VAL A 450 -8.64 -28.14 1.31
N ILE A 451 -8.99 -28.80 2.41
CA ILE A 451 -10.10 -28.39 3.29
C ILE A 451 -9.88 -26.97 3.81
N LEU A 452 -8.67 -26.62 4.25
CA LEU A 452 -8.35 -25.26 4.72
C LEU A 452 -8.44 -24.21 3.61
N ILE A 453 -8.04 -24.53 2.37
CA ILE A 453 -8.18 -23.62 1.22
C ILE A 453 -9.66 -23.36 0.93
N VAL A 454 -10.48 -24.41 0.89
CA VAL A 454 -11.94 -24.32 0.66
C VAL A 454 -12.60 -23.55 1.81
N TYR A 455 -12.24 -23.85 3.05
CA TYR A 455 -12.70 -23.11 4.22
C TYR A 455 -12.28 -21.63 4.14
N GLY A 456 -11.07 -21.34 3.66
CA GLY A 456 -10.58 -19.98 3.48
C GLY A 456 -11.42 -19.18 2.48
N GLU A 457 -11.82 -19.79 1.36
CA GLU A 457 -12.73 -19.16 0.38
C GLU A 457 -14.12 -18.91 0.97
N TRP A 458 -14.63 -19.85 1.76
CA TRP A 458 -15.89 -19.67 2.49
C TRP A 458 -15.78 -18.55 3.53
N GLN A 459 -14.70 -18.51 4.32
CA GLN A 459 -14.49 -17.46 5.32
C GLN A 459 -14.38 -16.07 4.67
N ASP A 460 -13.63 -15.94 3.57
CA ASP A 460 -13.45 -14.67 2.86
C ASP A 460 -14.76 -14.08 2.31
N THR A 461 -15.76 -14.94 2.06
CA THR A 461 -17.08 -14.54 1.54
C THR A 461 -18.11 -14.28 2.65
N HIS A 462 -17.95 -14.87 3.84
CA HIS A 462 -18.96 -14.84 4.91
C HIS A 462 -18.54 -14.06 6.17
N MET A 463 -17.25 -13.75 6.34
CA MET A 463 -16.73 -13.07 7.54
C MET A 463 -16.04 -11.74 7.19
N GLU A 464 -16.08 -10.79 8.13
CA GLU A 464 -15.39 -9.50 8.00
C GLU A 464 -13.87 -9.66 7.97
N VAL A 465 -13.32 -10.56 8.80
CA VAL A 465 -11.89 -10.86 8.83
C VAL A 465 -11.57 -11.95 7.81
N ARG A 466 -10.82 -11.54 6.77
CA ARG A 466 -10.42 -12.43 5.68
C ARG A 466 -9.36 -13.45 6.12
N TYR A 467 -9.52 -14.68 5.64
CA TYR A 467 -8.54 -15.74 5.72
C TYR A 467 -7.40 -15.51 4.72
N THR A 468 -7.69 -15.15 3.47
CA THR A 468 -6.64 -14.96 2.45
C THR A 468 -5.69 -13.83 2.83
N ASP A 469 -4.39 -14.06 2.67
CA ASP A 469 -3.35 -13.04 2.86
C ASP A 469 -3.52 -11.91 1.82
N VAL A 470 -3.36 -10.67 2.23
CA VAL A 470 -3.48 -9.50 1.34
C VAL A 470 -2.42 -9.57 0.23
N ASP A 471 -1.24 -10.09 0.54
CA ASP A 471 -0.18 -10.31 -0.45
C ASP A 471 -0.62 -11.25 -1.59
N TYR A 472 -1.49 -12.23 -1.31
CA TYR A 472 -1.99 -13.14 -2.35
C TYR A 472 -2.83 -12.43 -3.42
N LEU A 473 -3.57 -11.40 -3.02
CA LEU A 473 -4.32 -10.55 -3.95
C LEU A 473 -3.35 -9.73 -4.81
N VAL A 474 -2.32 -9.15 -4.20
CA VAL A 474 -1.28 -8.41 -4.91
C VAL A 474 -0.54 -9.30 -5.91
N PHE A 475 -0.25 -10.56 -5.55
CA PHE A 475 0.34 -11.53 -6.46
C PHE A 475 -0.58 -11.88 -7.63
N SER A 476 -1.87 -12.07 -7.34
CA SER A 476 -2.86 -12.45 -8.35
C SER A 476 -3.13 -11.31 -9.33
N ASP A 477 -3.16 -10.06 -8.86
CA ASP A 477 -3.27 -8.87 -9.72
C ASP A 477 -2.05 -8.76 -10.64
N ALA A 478 -0.84 -8.91 -10.10
CA ALA A 478 0.40 -8.89 -10.87
C ALA A 478 0.48 -10.04 -11.89
N ALA A 479 0.01 -11.22 -11.52
CA ALA A 479 -0.10 -12.37 -12.41
C ALA A 479 -1.11 -12.14 -13.55
N SER A 480 -2.22 -11.45 -13.27
CA SER A 480 -3.20 -11.05 -14.29
C SER A 480 -2.62 -10.02 -15.26
N LEU A 481 -1.86 -9.05 -14.76
CA LEU A 481 -1.16 -8.08 -15.61
C LEU A 481 -0.18 -8.79 -16.55
N MET A 482 0.62 -9.72 -16.02
CA MET A 482 1.54 -10.52 -16.84
C MET A 482 0.80 -11.41 -17.86
N ALA A 483 -0.34 -12.00 -17.50
CA ALA A 483 -1.16 -12.79 -18.42
C ALA A 483 -1.70 -11.94 -19.58
N ASN A 484 -1.93 -10.65 -19.35
CA ASN A 484 -2.34 -9.67 -20.36
C ASN A 484 -1.17 -9.04 -21.14
N GLY A 485 0.07 -9.51 -20.91
CA GLY A 485 1.28 -8.99 -21.57
C GLY A 485 1.79 -7.67 -20.97
N GLU A 486 1.28 -7.25 -19.81
CA GLU A 486 1.70 -6.03 -19.13
C GLU A 486 2.76 -6.28 -18.03
N SER A 487 3.41 -5.21 -17.58
CA SER A 487 4.37 -5.28 -16.46
C SER A 487 3.65 -5.61 -15.13
N PRO A 488 4.14 -6.58 -14.33
CA PRO A 488 3.59 -6.87 -13.01
C PRO A 488 3.72 -5.66 -12.05
N TYR A 489 4.66 -4.75 -12.32
CA TYR A 489 4.91 -3.55 -11.50
C TYR A 489 3.91 -2.42 -11.73
N LYS A 490 3.03 -2.51 -12.75
CA LYS A 490 1.86 -1.61 -12.83
C LYS A 490 0.95 -1.74 -11.60
N ARG A 491 0.98 -2.90 -10.93
CA ARG A 491 0.42 -3.02 -9.57
C ARG A 491 1.36 -2.32 -8.58
N THR A 492 1.00 -1.11 -8.18
CA THR A 492 1.81 -0.20 -7.33
C THR A 492 2.30 -0.75 -5.98
N THR A 493 1.74 -1.87 -5.50
CA THR A 493 2.14 -2.51 -4.23
C THR A 493 2.90 -3.82 -4.44
N TYR A 494 3.18 -4.21 -5.69
CA TYR A 494 3.94 -5.42 -6.00
C TYR A 494 5.43 -5.16 -5.78
N ARG A 495 6.04 -5.93 -4.87
CA ARG A 495 7.44 -5.78 -4.42
C ARG A 495 8.23 -7.09 -4.52
N TYR A 496 7.84 -7.95 -5.46
CA TYR A 496 8.34 -9.31 -5.55
C TYR A 496 9.01 -9.57 -6.89
N SER A 497 9.76 -10.67 -6.99
CA SER A 497 10.39 -11.10 -8.24
C SER A 497 9.32 -11.43 -9.31
N PRO A 498 9.49 -11.02 -10.58
CA PRO A 498 8.52 -11.34 -11.63
C PRO A 498 8.32 -12.84 -11.83
N LEU A 499 9.29 -13.68 -11.39
CA LEU A 499 9.14 -15.14 -11.36
C LEU A 499 7.93 -15.58 -10.55
N LEU A 500 7.61 -14.90 -9.45
CA LEU A 500 6.45 -15.22 -8.63
C LEU A 500 5.14 -14.90 -9.37
N ALA A 501 5.04 -13.72 -9.98
CA ALA A 501 3.86 -13.37 -10.77
C ALA A 501 3.70 -14.31 -11.98
N PHE A 502 4.81 -14.66 -12.64
CA PHE A 502 4.82 -15.64 -13.74
C PHE A 502 4.29 -17.01 -13.31
N LEU A 503 4.77 -17.54 -12.17
CA LEU A 503 4.32 -18.82 -11.61
C LEU A 503 2.82 -18.84 -11.31
N LEU A 504 2.26 -17.66 -11.03
CA LEU A 504 0.87 -17.46 -10.67
C LEU A 504 -0.01 -17.02 -11.83
N THR A 505 0.51 -16.87 -13.05
CA THR A 505 -0.30 -16.56 -14.24
C THR A 505 -1.53 -17.47 -14.42
N PRO A 506 -1.51 -18.77 -14.04
CA PRO A 506 -2.72 -19.59 -14.11
C PRO A 506 -3.82 -19.21 -13.11
N ASN A 507 -3.56 -18.30 -12.16
CA ASN A 507 -4.61 -17.72 -11.32
C ASN A 507 -5.70 -17.01 -12.15
N SER A 508 -5.33 -16.50 -13.34
CA SER A 508 -6.21 -15.71 -14.20
C SER A 508 -7.11 -16.57 -15.09
N PHE A 509 -6.61 -17.73 -15.54
CA PHE A 509 -7.31 -18.57 -16.53
C PHE A 509 -7.66 -19.99 -16.06
N ILE A 510 -7.09 -20.49 -14.94
CA ILE A 510 -7.49 -21.78 -14.34
C ILE A 510 -8.42 -21.54 -13.15
N HIS A 511 -7.90 -20.96 -12.07
CA HIS A 511 -8.67 -20.71 -10.85
C HIS A 511 -7.95 -19.70 -9.96
N ARG A 512 -8.68 -18.79 -9.31
CA ARG A 512 -8.09 -17.73 -8.46
C ARG A 512 -7.22 -18.27 -7.32
N SER A 513 -7.52 -19.47 -6.83
CA SER A 513 -6.76 -20.13 -5.74
C SER A 513 -5.64 -21.06 -6.21
N TRP A 514 -5.31 -21.10 -7.50
CA TRP A 514 -4.24 -21.94 -8.06
C TRP A 514 -2.91 -21.77 -7.29
N GLY A 515 -2.50 -20.53 -7.02
CA GLY A 515 -1.32 -20.25 -6.21
C GLY A 515 -1.33 -20.83 -4.80
N LYS A 516 -2.49 -20.85 -4.12
CA LYS A 516 -2.62 -21.46 -2.78
C LYS A 516 -2.33 -22.96 -2.81
N PHE A 517 -2.70 -23.66 -3.89
CA PHE A 517 -2.37 -25.07 -4.07
C PHE A 517 -0.87 -25.28 -4.31
N ILE A 518 -0.23 -24.43 -5.11
CA ILE A 518 1.23 -24.46 -5.31
C ILE A 518 1.96 -24.26 -3.98
N PHE A 519 1.58 -23.23 -3.21
CA PHE A 519 2.21 -22.93 -1.92
C PHE A 519 1.99 -24.04 -0.89
N SER A 520 0.80 -24.64 -0.87
CA SER A 520 0.49 -25.78 0.00
C SER A 520 1.22 -27.06 -0.43
N ALA A 521 1.46 -27.27 -1.73
CA ALA A 521 2.30 -28.37 -2.20
C ALA A 521 3.76 -28.18 -1.78
N ALA A 522 4.28 -26.95 -1.87
CA ALA A 522 5.60 -26.60 -1.36
C ALA A 522 5.74 -26.85 0.16
N ASP A 523 4.70 -26.55 0.95
CA ASP A 523 4.65 -26.87 2.39
C ASP A 523 4.83 -28.38 2.67
N LEU A 524 4.17 -29.23 1.87
CA LEU A 524 4.32 -30.69 1.98
C LEU A 524 5.73 -31.15 1.58
N PHE A 525 6.31 -30.56 0.53
CA PHE A 525 7.69 -30.85 0.12
C PHE A 525 8.71 -30.51 1.20
N VAL A 526 8.52 -29.41 1.94
CA VAL A 526 9.38 -29.07 3.09
C VAL A 526 9.40 -30.22 4.11
N GLY A 527 8.22 -30.78 4.44
CA GLY A 527 8.12 -31.94 5.33
C GLY A 527 8.88 -33.16 4.80
N SER A 528 8.72 -33.49 3.51
CA SER A 528 9.44 -34.60 2.87
C SER A 528 10.97 -34.38 2.85
N PHE A 529 11.42 -33.16 2.59
CA PHE A 529 12.85 -32.81 2.58
C PHE A 529 13.48 -32.88 3.97
N ILE A 530 12.76 -32.43 5.02
CA ILE A 530 13.19 -32.62 6.41
C ILE A 530 13.42 -34.10 6.70
N GLN A 531 12.46 -34.96 6.36
CA GLN A 531 12.57 -36.39 6.59
C GLN A 531 13.77 -37.00 5.86
N TYR A 532 13.99 -36.62 4.59
CA TYR A 532 15.11 -37.10 3.79
C TYR A 532 16.46 -36.71 4.42
N ILE A 533 16.62 -35.44 4.81
CA ILE A 533 17.86 -34.94 5.44
C ILE A 533 18.16 -35.71 6.73
N LEU A 534 17.15 -35.91 7.58
CA LEU A 534 17.31 -36.62 8.86
C LEU A 534 17.64 -38.11 8.67
N LYS A 535 16.93 -38.80 7.75
CA LYS A 535 17.22 -40.20 7.40
C LYS A 535 18.63 -40.38 6.83
N LYS A 536 19.11 -39.44 6.00
CA LYS A 536 20.49 -39.45 5.47
C LYS A 536 21.57 -39.29 6.54
N ARG A 537 21.23 -38.69 7.68
CA ARG A 537 22.14 -38.56 8.84
C ARG A 537 21.96 -39.69 9.87
N GLU A 538 21.23 -40.76 9.53
CA GLU A 538 20.96 -41.92 10.38
C GLU A 538 20.27 -41.58 11.72
N VAL A 539 19.39 -40.57 11.71
CA VAL A 539 18.53 -40.23 12.85
C VAL A 539 17.43 -41.32 13.01
N PRO A 540 17.09 -41.74 14.25
CA PRO A 540 16.01 -42.71 14.48
C PRO A 540 14.67 -42.29 13.85
N GLU A 541 13.88 -43.26 13.39
CA GLU A 541 12.63 -43.00 12.66
C GLU A 541 11.61 -42.22 13.50
N ASP A 542 11.49 -42.52 14.80
CA ASP A 542 10.58 -41.81 15.71
C ASP A 542 10.92 -40.30 15.77
N MET A 543 12.21 -39.96 15.93
CA MET A 543 12.65 -38.57 15.96
C MET A 543 12.44 -37.87 14.62
N CYS A 544 12.65 -38.57 13.51
CA CYS A 544 12.34 -38.06 12.18
C CYS A 544 10.84 -37.71 12.06
N LEU A 545 9.96 -38.60 12.55
CA LEU A 545 8.52 -38.39 12.52
C LEU A 545 8.11 -37.16 13.36
N TYR A 546 8.62 -37.05 14.60
CA TYR A 546 8.36 -35.87 15.44
C TYR A 546 8.83 -34.57 14.78
N SER A 547 10.02 -34.56 14.18
CA SER A 547 10.53 -33.39 13.45
C SER A 547 9.63 -32.99 12.27
N VAL A 548 9.14 -33.96 11.49
CA VAL A 548 8.21 -33.69 10.38
C VAL A 548 6.87 -33.15 10.90
N MET A 549 6.37 -33.70 12.01
CA MET A 549 5.13 -33.22 12.66
C MET A 549 5.27 -31.77 13.16
N VAL A 550 6.42 -31.38 13.69
CA VAL A 550 6.69 -29.99 14.13
C VAL A 550 6.54 -28.98 12.99
N TRP A 551 6.78 -29.39 11.73
CA TRP A 551 6.51 -28.54 10.56
C TRP A 551 5.09 -28.69 10.04
N LEU A 552 4.63 -29.91 9.75
CA LEU A 552 3.35 -30.12 9.05
C LEU A 552 2.11 -29.95 9.93
N LEU A 553 2.22 -30.09 11.26
CA LEU A 553 1.09 -29.91 12.18
C LEU A 553 1.15 -28.58 12.93
N ASN A 554 2.14 -27.73 12.65
CA ASN A 554 2.22 -26.42 13.28
C ASN A 554 1.16 -25.48 12.67
N PRO A 555 0.23 -24.92 13.48
CA PRO A 555 -0.83 -24.04 13.01
C PRO A 555 -0.33 -22.80 12.28
N PHE A 556 0.88 -22.35 12.59
CA PHE A 556 1.49 -21.21 11.93
C PHE A 556 1.93 -21.54 10.49
N THR A 557 2.61 -22.67 10.28
CA THR A 557 3.18 -23.03 8.96
C THR A 557 2.09 -23.46 7.98
N PHE A 558 1.13 -24.28 8.42
CA PHE A 558 0.10 -24.78 7.52
C PHE A 558 -0.92 -23.73 7.10
N THR A 559 -1.15 -22.72 7.92
CA THR A 559 -2.02 -21.60 7.56
C THR A 559 -1.34 -20.68 6.54
N ILE A 560 -0.03 -20.52 6.58
CA ILE A 560 0.66 -19.58 5.68
C ILE A 560 0.57 -19.99 4.20
N GLY A 561 0.81 -21.27 3.89
CA GLY A 561 0.66 -21.76 2.51
C GLY A 561 -0.79 -21.70 2.02
N THR A 562 -1.74 -22.09 2.88
CA THR A 562 -3.18 -22.13 2.55
C THR A 562 -3.82 -20.74 2.47
N ARG A 563 -3.31 -19.75 3.22
CA ARG A 563 -3.69 -18.32 3.11
C ARG A 563 -3.18 -17.65 1.84
N GLY A 564 -2.20 -18.25 1.14
CA GLY A 564 -1.70 -17.73 -0.13
C GLY A 564 -0.33 -17.03 -0.06
N ASN A 565 0.49 -17.32 0.94
CA ASN A 565 1.85 -16.77 1.00
C ASN A 565 2.87 -17.69 0.33
N CYS A 566 3.86 -17.13 -0.38
CA CYS A 566 4.86 -17.89 -1.12
C CYS A 566 6.06 -18.40 -0.28
N GLU A 567 6.16 -18.05 1.01
CA GLU A 567 7.29 -18.48 1.87
C GLU A 567 7.58 -20.00 1.86
N PRO A 568 6.60 -20.92 1.79
CA PRO A 568 6.89 -22.35 1.70
C PRO A 568 7.74 -22.75 0.48
N ILE A 569 7.60 -22.05 -0.66
CA ILE A 569 8.46 -22.28 -1.84
C ILE A 569 9.91 -21.99 -1.50
N VAL A 570 10.17 -20.86 -0.83
CA VAL A 570 11.52 -20.43 -0.45
C VAL A 570 12.14 -21.42 0.51
N CYS A 571 11.36 -21.89 1.49
CA CYS A 571 11.79 -22.91 2.44
C CYS A 571 12.13 -24.23 1.75
N ALA A 572 11.30 -24.68 0.79
CA ALA A 572 11.57 -25.89 0.01
C ALA A 572 12.87 -25.78 -0.79
N MET A 573 13.13 -24.62 -1.42
CA MET A 573 14.37 -24.35 -2.15
C MET A 573 15.60 -24.37 -1.23
N ILE A 574 15.52 -23.77 -0.03
CA ILE A 574 16.62 -23.79 0.96
C ILE A 574 16.96 -25.21 1.39
N LEU A 575 15.95 -26.03 1.72
CA LEU A 575 16.18 -27.42 2.09
C LEU A 575 16.71 -28.24 0.92
N TRP A 576 16.26 -27.96 -0.30
CA TRP A 576 16.78 -28.59 -1.51
C TRP A 576 18.27 -28.27 -1.73
N ILE A 577 18.72 -27.04 -1.44
CA ILE A 577 20.14 -26.67 -1.47
C ILE A 577 20.94 -27.50 -0.47
N ILE A 578 20.43 -27.69 0.77
CA ILE A 578 21.07 -28.55 1.76
C ILE A 578 21.16 -30.00 1.26
N ILE A 579 20.09 -30.53 0.65
CA ILE A 579 20.08 -31.87 0.04
C ILE A 579 21.15 -31.99 -1.06
N CYS A 580 21.26 -31.00 -1.94
CA CYS A 580 22.28 -30.98 -2.99
C CYS A 580 23.69 -31.00 -2.42
N LEU A 581 23.95 -30.23 -1.35
CA LEU A 581 25.23 -30.21 -0.65
C LEU A 581 25.54 -31.57 0.01
N ILE A 582 24.57 -32.17 0.70
CA ILE A 582 24.69 -33.51 1.30
C ILE A 582 25.00 -34.58 0.25
N ASN A 583 24.40 -34.48 -0.93
CA ASN A 583 24.63 -35.42 -2.03
C ASN A 583 25.95 -35.15 -2.79
N GLY A 584 26.68 -34.07 -2.49
CA GLY A 584 27.91 -33.68 -3.16
C GLY A 584 27.73 -32.90 -4.47
N ASN A 585 26.50 -32.56 -4.86
CA ASN A 585 26.23 -31.83 -6.11
C ASN A 585 26.29 -30.31 -5.90
N VAL A 586 27.50 -29.78 -5.87
CA VAL A 586 27.75 -28.35 -5.61
C VAL A 586 27.24 -27.45 -6.74
N ILE A 587 27.23 -27.91 -8.01
CA ILE A 587 26.71 -27.14 -9.15
C ILE A 587 25.20 -26.92 -9.00
N GLN A 588 24.45 -27.98 -8.69
CA GLN A 588 23.02 -27.89 -8.48
C GLN A 588 22.70 -27.03 -7.25
N ALA A 589 23.46 -27.17 -6.17
CA ALA A 589 23.33 -26.30 -5.00
C ALA A 589 23.53 -24.82 -5.37
N ALA A 590 24.56 -24.50 -6.17
CA ALA A 590 24.84 -23.14 -6.61
C ALA A 590 23.74 -22.55 -7.51
N PHE A 591 23.21 -23.36 -8.43
CA PHE A 591 22.11 -22.96 -9.31
C PHE A 591 20.86 -22.57 -8.51
N TRP A 592 20.41 -23.46 -7.61
CA TRP A 592 19.24 -23.20 -6.78
C TRP A 592 19.48 -22.06 -5.78
N TYR A 593 20.71 -21.88 -5.31
CA TYR A 593 21.08 -20.75 -4.45
C TYR A 593 20.97 -19.41 -5.18
N GLY A 594 21.50 -19.30 -6.40
CA GLY A 594 21.34 -18.08 -7.22
C GLY A 594 19.87 -17.76 -7.50
N LEU A 595 19.07 -18.80 -7.81
CA LEU A 595 17.64 -18.66 -8.08
C LEU A 595 16.84 -18.23 -6.84
N VAL A 596 17.12 -18.82 -5.66
CA VAL A 596 16.37 -18.48 -4.43
C VAL A 596 16.66 -17.06 -3.97
N VAL A 597 17.91 -16.58 -4.08
CA VAL A 597 18.29 -15.20 -3.74
C VAL A 597 17.63 -14.19 -4.69
N HIS A 598 17.50 -14.54 -5.97
CA HIS A 598 16.75 -13.73 -6.93
C HIS A 598 15.23 -13.73 -6.65
N PHE A 599 14.69 -14.87 -6.22
CA PHE A 599 13.27 -14.99 -5.88
C PHE A 599 12.90 -14.22 -4.60
N ARG A 600 13.77 -14.31 -3.57
CA ARG A 600 13.72 -13.53 -2.32
C ARG A 600 15.12 -13.25 -1.84
N ILE A 601 15.39 -12.02 -1.40
CA ILE A 601 16.77 -11.57 -1.11
C ILE A 601 17.35 -12.16 0.19
N TYR A 602 16.53 -12.40 1.22
CA TYR A 602 17.03 -12.77 2.56
C TYR A 602 17.99 -13.98 2.62
N PRO A 603 17.87 -15.04 1.79
CA PRO A 603 18.81 -16.17 1.78
C PRO A 603 20.25 -15.77 1.40
N ILE A 604 20.49 -14.51 1.01
CA ILE A 604 21.84 -13.95 0.86
C ILE A 604 22.69 -14.11 2.13
N ILE A 605 22.07 -14.13 3.32
CA ILE A 605 22.78 -14.33 4.59
C ILE A 605 23.45 -15.71 4.70
N TYR A 606 23.02 -16.68 3.86
CA TYR A 606 23.57 -18.03 3.82
C TYR A 606 24.77 -18.18 2.87
N ALA A 607 25.18 -17.13 2.15
CA ALA A 607 26.31 -17.19 1.21
C ALA A 607 27.60 -17.63 1.91
N LEU A 608 27.97 -16.92 2.98
CA LEU A 608 29.20 -17.15 3.73
C LEU A 608 29.27 -18.55 4.40
N PRO A 609 28.27 -19.02 5.16
CA PRO A 609 28.34 -20.36 5.77
C PRO A 609 28.41 -21.47 4.72
N ILE A 610 27.67 -21.36 3.60
CA ILE A 610 27.73 -22.37 2.52
C ILE A 610 29.14 -22.41 1.92
N VAL A 611 29.74 -21.26 1.63
CA VAL A 611 31.11 -21.18 1.09
C VAL A 611 32.13 -21.74 2.08
N LEU A 612 32.00 -21.47 3.37
CA LEU A 612 32.92 -21.98 4.39
C LEU A 612 32.85 -23.51 4.53
N VAL A 613 31.65 -24.09 4.43
CA VAL A 613 31.41 -25.54 4.50
C VAL A 613 31.98 -26.30 3.29
N LEU A 614 32.10 -25.65 2.14
CA LEU A 614 32.77 -26.19 0.94
C LEU A 614 34.30 -26.22 1.08
N ASP A 615 34.80 -26.72 2.21
CA ASP A 615 36.23 -26.93 2.46
C ASP A 615 36.75 -28.10 1.59
N PRO A 616 37.90 -27.95 0.90
CA PRO A 616 38.57 -29.05 0.18
C PRO A 616 38.80 -30.32 0.99
N LEU A 617 38.93 -30.21 2.32
CA LEU A 617 39.10 -31.35 3.22
C LEU A 617 37.81 -32.16 3.41
N SER A 618 36.67 -31.59 3.06
CA SER A 618 35.33 -32.19 3.16
C SER A 618 34.74 -32.54 1.79
N PHE A 619 35.11 -31.78 0.74
CA PHE A 619 34.63 -31.96 -0.63
C PHE A 619 35.79 -32.24 -1.60
N GLN A 620 36.05 -33.52 -1.86
CA GLN A 620 36.96 -33.93 -2.94
C GLN A 620 36.20 -34.06 -4.27
N SER A 621 36.81 -33.58 -5.35
CA SER A 621 36.20 -33.60 -6.69
C SER A 621 35.89 -35.04 -7.12
N GLY A 622 34.60 -35.37 -7.29
CA GLY A 622 34.14 -36.67 -7.78
C GLY A 622 33.80 -37.71 -6.70
N GLN A 623 33.96 -37.40 -5.41
CA GLN A 623 33.57 -38.28 -4.30
C GLN A 623 32.37 -37.71 -3.53
N LYS A 624 31.47 -38.59 -3.05
CA LYS A 624 30.38 -38.18 -2.15
C LYS A 624 30.97 -37.77 -0.79
N PRO A 625 30.56 -36.63 -0.22
CA PRO A 625 31.09 -36.20 1.06
C PRO A 625 30.65 -37.17 2.17
N LEU A 626 31.55 -37.47 3.09
CA LEU A 626 31.26 -38.33 4.24
C LEU A 626 30.47 -37.55 5.28
N LEU A 627 29.27 -38.03 5.62
CA LEU A 627 28.41 -37.41 6.62
C LEU A 627 28.77 -37.88 8.02
N VAL A 628 28.52 -37.03 9.02
CA VAL A 628 28.60 -37.44 10.43
C VAL A 628 27.27 -38.08 10.84
N ASN A 629 27.35 -39.35 11.23
CA ASN A 629 26.19 -40.13 11.65
C ASN A 629 25.70 -39.68 13.04
N TRP A 630 24.39 -39.67 13.24
CA TRP A 630 23.78 -39.23 14.50
C TRP A 630 24.34 -40.00 15.72
N LYS A 631 24.48 -41.33 15.64
CA LYS A 631 25.04 -42.16 16.74
C LYS A 631 26.46 -41.72 17.14
N SER A 632 27.35 -41.54 16.16
CA SER A 632 28.72 -41.09 16.41
C SER A 632 28.78 -39.68 17.05
N SER A 633 27.80 -38.84 16.75
CA SER A 633 27.65 -37.53 17.37
C SER A 633 27.14 -37.60 18.82
N GLN A 634 26.47 -38.68 19.21
CA GLN A 634 26.03 -38.91 20.59
C GLN A 634 27.18 -39.47 21.45
N ASP A 635 28.03 -40.34 20.89
CA ASP A 635 29.11 -41.03 21.61
C ASP A 635 30.31 -40.14 21.95
N ASN A 636 30.62 -39.16 21.08
CA ASN A 636 31.67 -38.15 21.32
C ASN A 636 31.38 -37.22 22.53
N ALA A 637 30.25 -37.41 23.24
CA ALA A 637 29.93 -36.69 24.47
C ALA A 637 30.81 -37.08 25.67
N SER A 638 31.60 -38.15 25.59
CA SER A 638 32.43 -38.69 26.67
C SER A 638 33.91 -38.27 26.64
N HIS A 639 34.36 -37.53 25.62
CA HIS A 639 35.70 -36.93 25.61
C HIS A 639 35.59 -35.41 25.62
N GLY A 640 36.10 -34.86 26.73
CA GLY A 640 35.96 -33.46 27.10
C GLY A 640 36.34 -32.49 25.99
N ARG A 641 35.64 -31.36 26.02
CA ARG A 641 36.03 -30.03 25.56
C ARG A 641 37.55 -29.92 25.36
N LYS A 642 38.04 -30.21 24.16
CA LYS A 642 39.29 -29.61 23.69
C LYS A 642 38.91 -28.27 23.11
N ASP A 643 39.26 -27.22 23.84
CA ASP A 643 39.38 -25.87 23.31
C ASP A 643 40.31 -25.92 22.08
N VAL A 644 39.72 -26.08 20.90
CA VAL A 644 40.34 -25.74 19.62
C VAL A 644 39.54 -24.56 19.07
N SER A 645 39.48 -23.50 19.88
CA SER A 645 38.98 -22.18 19.52
C SER A 645 40.11 -21.19 19.74
N GLU A 646 41.20 -21.34 19.01
CA GLU A 646 42.19 -20.28 18.89
C GLU A 646 42.51 -20.09 17.42
N VAL A 647 41.84 -19.09 16.82
CA VAL A 647 42.35 -18.09 15.86
C VAL A 647 43.02 -18.57 14.55
N TYR A 648 43.49 -19.81 14.44
CA TYR A 648 44.10 -20.46 13.27
C TYR A 648 43.12 -20.72 12.11
N GLY A 649 41.81 -20.66 12.36
CA GLY A 649 40.76 -20.95 11.38
C GLY A 649 40.44 -19.78 10.43
N VAL A 650 40.44 -18.53 10.89
CA VAL A 650 40.02 -17.37 10.07
C VAL A 650 41.08 -17.02 9.03
N TRP A 651 42.36 -17.01 9.42
CA TRP A 651 43.47 -16.75 8.49
C TRP A 651 43.65 -17.86 7.46
N THR A 652 43.40 -19.12 7.85
CA THR A 652 43.43 -20.27 6.92
C THR A 652 42.19 -20.33 6.05
N ALA A 653 40.99 -20.00 6.58
CA ALA A 653 39.76 -19.87 5.80
C ALA A 653 39.88 -18.77 4.75
N LEU A 654 40.40 -17.58 5.11
CA LEU A 654 40.70 -16.47 4.20
C LEU A 654 41.74 -16.87 3.13
N LYS A 655 42.83 -17.56 3.51
CA LYS A 655 43.83 -18.09 2.56
C LYS A 655 43.28 -19.20 1.64
N THR A 656 42.26 -19.93 2.07
CA THR A 656 41.63 -21.03 1.31
C THR A 656 40.32 -20.62 0.64
N ILE A 657 39.96 -19.33 0.60
CA ILE A 657 38.78 -18.84 -0.14
C ILE A 657 38.85 -19.26 -1.62
N PHE A 658 40.06 -19.25 -2.19
CA PHE A 658 40.32 -19.55 -3.60
C PHE A 658 40.41 -21.05 -3.92
N THR A 659 39.43 -21.83 -3.47
CA THR A 659 39.35 -23.26 -3.83
C THR A 659 38.40 -23.46 -4.99
N ARG A 660 38.65 -24.49 -5.83
CA ARG A 660 37.85 -24.76 -7.03
C ARG A 660 36.35 -24.90 -6.74
N GLY A 661 35.99 -25.56 -5.63
CA GLY A 661 34.59 -25.73 -5.22
C GLY A 661 33.91 -24.43 -4.82
N ARG A 662 34.60 -23.57 -4.05
CA ARG A 662 34.09 -22.26 -3.61
C ARG A 662 33.95 -21.28 -4.77
N ILE A 663 34.97 -21.19 -5.63
CA ILE A 663 34.94 -20.34 -6.83
C ILE A 663 33.84 -20.82 -7.78
N MET A 664 33.71 -22.13 -8.00
CA MET A 664 32.65 -22.66 -8.86
C MET A 664 31.27 -22.32 -8.29
N PHE A 665 31.05 -22.52 -6.98
CA PHE A 665 29.78 -22.18 -6.34
C PHE A 665 29.46 -20.68 -6.51
N ALA A 666 30.44 -19.80 -6.25
CA ALA A 666 30.27 -18.35 -6.39
C ALA A 666 30.00 -17.93 -7.84
N MET A 667 30.74 -18.48 -8.80
CA MET A 667 30.58 -18.16 -10.22
C MET A 667 29.23 -18.64 -10.76
N VAL A 668 28.81 -19.88 -10.45
CA VAL A 668 27.53 -20.43 -10.92
C VAL A 668 26.36 -19.69 -10.28
N SER A 669 26.35 -19.53 -8.96
CA SER A 669 25.26 -18.82 -8.26
C SER A 669 25.16 -17.35 -8.66
N GLY A 670 26.31 -16.66 -8.76
CA GLY A 670 26.39 -15.28 -9.24
C GLY A 670 25.92 -15.15 -10.68
N SER A 671 26.31 -16.07 -11.57
CA SER A 671 25.85 -16.07 -12.97
C SER A 671 24.35 -16.26 -13.07
N VAL A 672 23.75 -17.19 -12.33
CA VAL A 672 22.29 -17.40 -12.32
C VAL A 672 21.56 -16.15 -11.81
N PHE A 673 22.01 -15.58 -10.70
CA PHE A 673 21.44 -14.35 -10.15
C PHE A 673 21.51 -13.20 -11.16
N MET A 674 22.68 -12.99 -11.78
CA MET A 674 22.89 -11.92 -12.76
C MET A 674 22.12 -12.15 -14.06
N LEU A 675 22.00 -13.40 -14.54
CA LEU A 675 21.20 -13.73 -15.72
C LEU A 675 19.72 -13.48 -15.48
N CYS A 676 19.17 -13.92 -14.34
CA CYS A 676 17.77 -13.64 -13.98
C CYS A 676 17.54 -12.12 -13.82
N THR A 677 18.42 -11.44 -13.09
CA THR A 677 18.35 -9.98 -12.89
C THR A 677 18.44 -9.24 -14.22
N GLY A 678 19.37 -9.64 -15.10
CA GLY A 678 19.56 -9.05 -16.43
C GLY A 678 18.37 -9.29 -17.36
N LEU A 679 17.78 -10.49 -17.34
CA LEU A 679 16.57 -10.82 -18.09
C LEU A 679 15.39 -9.94 -17.66
N PHE A 680 15.13 -9.82 -16.35
CA PHE A 680 14.01 -9.02 -15.87
C PHE A 680 14.27 -7.52 -15.93
N PHE A 681 15.53 -7.08 -15.85
CA PHE A 681 15.89 -5.70 -16.14
C PHE A 681 15.71 -5.37 -17.63
N TYR A 682 15.98 -6.32 -18.53
CA TYR A 682 15.70 -6.14 -19.96
C TYR A 682 14.19 -5.98 -20.22
N LEU A 683 13.35 -6.78 -19.54
CA LEU A 683 11.89 -6.75 -19.70
C LEU A 683 11.23 -5.55 -19.02
N TYR A 684 11.62 -5.19 -17.80
CA TYR A 684 10.91 -4.24 -16.94
C TYR A 684 11.75 -3.02 -16.49
N ARG A 685 13.01 -2.92 -16.93
CA ARG A 685 13.89 -1.78 -16.66
C ARG A 685 14.03 -1.46 -15.17
N TRP A 686 14.10 -0.17 -14.83
CA TRP A 686 14.33 0.33 -13.48
C TRP A 686 13.20 0.02 -12.49
N GLU A 687 11.96 -0.18 -12.95
CA GLU A 687 10.83 -0.54 -12.08
C GLU A 687 11.10 -1.84 -11.34
N PHE A 688 11.60 -2.87 -12.04
CA PHE A 688 11.99 -4.15 -11.43
C PHE A 688 13.07 -3.96 -10.36
N LEU A 689 14.15 -3.25 -10.71
CA LEU A 689 15.29 -3.10 -9.81
C LEU A 689 14.90 -2.32 -8.55
N ASN A 690 14.11 -1.26 -8.71
CA ASN A 690 13.63 -0.44 -7.60
C ASN A 690 12.68 -1.23 -6.70
N GLU A 691 11.69 -1.92 -7.26
CA GLU A 691 10.61 -2.51 -6.48
C GLU A 691 10.92 -3.90 -5.93
N ALA A 692 11.66 -4.74 -6.66
CA ALA A 692 11.95 -6.11 -6.24
C ALA A 692 13.29 -6.25 -5.49
N LEU A 693 14.25 -5.35 -5.72
CA LEU A 693 15.60 -5.46 -5.14
C LEU A 693 15.93 -4.29 -4.19
N LEU A 694 15.97 -3.06 -4.69
CA LEU A 694 16.45 -1.90 -3.93
C LEU A 694 15.48 -1.46 -2.82
N TYR A 695 14.18 -1.64 -3.02
CA TYR A 695 13.15 -1.31 -2.03
C TYR A 695 13.44 -1.98 -0.68
N HIS A 696 13.96 -3.21 -0.66
CA HIS A 696 14.25 -3.91 0.59
C HIS A 696 15.41 -3.29 1.39
N LEU A 697 16.32 -2.57 0.75
CA LEU A 697 17.41 -1.86 1.42
C LEU A 697 16.90 -0.55 2.05
N THR A 698 16.02 0.17 1.35
CA THR A 698 15.48 1.46 1.81
C THR A 698 14.21 1.33 2.65
N ARG A 699 13.55 0.16 2.66
CA ARG A 699 12.27 -0.08 3.35
C ARG A 699 12.30 0.42 4.79
N THR A 700 11.35 1.28 5.11
CA THR A 700 10.99 1.73 6.46
C THR A 700 9.51 1.46 6.65
N ASP A 701 9.14 0.97 7.84
CA ASP A 701 7.73 0.78 8.20
C ASP A 701 7.44 1.63 9.43
N PRO A 702 7.11 2.92 9.22
CA PRO A 702 7.03 3.90 10.30
C PRO A 702 5.79 3.69 11.17
N ARG A 703 4.71 3.10 10.64
CA ARG A 703 3.44 3.02 11.38
C ARG A 703 3.55 2.09 12.59
N HIS A 704 3.94 0.84 12.38
CA HIS A 704 4.22 -0.11 13.45
C HIS A 704 4.82 -1.39 12.86
N ASN A 705 5.78 -1.99 13.56
CA ASN A 705 6.27 -3.33 13.28
C ASN A 705 6.89 -3.96 14.54
N PHE A 706 7.24 -5.24 14.55
CA PHE A 706 7.75 -5.90 15.76
C PHE A 706 9.13 -5.39 16.23
N SER A 707 9.84 -4.64 15.39
CA SER A 707 11.20 -4.17 15.66
C SER A 707 11.23 -2.99 16.61
N ILE A 708 12.22 -2.95 17.50
CA ILE A 708 12.48 -1.81 18.40
C ILE A 708 12.71 -0.48 17.66
N TYR A 709 13.15 -0.56 16.39
CA TYR A 709 13.47 0.60 15.57
C TYR A 709 12.22 1.32 15.05
N PHE A 710 11.03 0.68 15.03
CA PHE A 710 9.83 1.28 14.43
C PHE A 710 9.48 2.62 15.08
N TYR A 711 9.58 2.72 16.41
CA TYR A 711 9.17 3.92 17.14
C TYR A 711 10.13 5.08 16.89
N HIS A 712 11.44 4.80 16.83
CA HIS A 712 12.43 5.80 16.43
C HIS A 712 12.19 6.29 15.00
N ILE A 713 11.89 5.36 14.09
CA ILE A 713 11.55 5.68 12.69
C ILE A 713 10.27 6.52 12.62
N TYR A 714 9.25 6.19 13.41
CA TYR A 714 7.99 6.93 13.49
C TYR A 714 8.18 8.38 13.94
N LEU A 715 8.99 8.61 14.98
CA LEU A 715 9.25 9.97 15.50
C LEU A 715 10.06 10.85 14.54
N HIS A 716 10.80 10.25 13.61
CA HIS A 716 11.68 10.96 12.67
C HIS A 716 11.20 10.85 11.22
N VAL A 717 9.91 10.57 10.97
CA VAL A 717 9.36 10.49 9.60
C VAL A 717 9.55 11.81 8.82
N GLU A 718 9.60 12.94 9.52
CA GLU A 718 9.73 14.27 8.93
C GLU A 718 11.19 14.68 8.63
N HIS A 719 12.19 13.94 9.13
CA HIS A 719 13.61 14.22 8.92
C HIS A 719 14.31 13.10 8.13
N GLU A 720 15.08 13.46 7.10
CA GLU A 720 15.90 12.48 6.40
C GLU A 720 17.02 11.95 7.31
N PHE A 721 16.97 10.65 7.61
CA PHE A 721 18.02 9.96 8.37
C PHE A 721 19.40 10.16 7.73
N SER A 722 20.37 10.55 8.57
CA SER A 722 21.78 10.58 8.19
C SER A 722 22.27 9.18 7.82
N VAL A 723 23.22 9.09 6.88
CA VAL A 723 23.87 7.82 6.49
C VAL A 723 24.48 7.11 7.72
N VAL A 724 24.96 7.88 8.70
CA VAL A 724 25.54 7.36 9.95
C VAL A 724 24.52 6.63 10.80
N GLU A 725 23.29 7.15 10.92
CA GLU A 725 22.21 6.53 11.70
C GLU A 725 21.71 5.22 11.06
N LYS A 726 21.63 5.20 9.72
CA LYS A 726 21.35 4.00 8.94
C LYS A 726 22.44 2.93 9.13
N LEU A 727 23.70 3.33 9.21
CA LEU A 727 24.83 2.43 9.49
C LEU A 727 24.80 1.90 10.92
N ILE A 728 24.54 2.76 11.92
CA ILE A 728 24.49 2.37 13.33
C ILE A 728 23.38 1.34 13.59
N SER A 729 22.21 1.49 12.96
CA SER A 729 21.12 0.51 13.09
C SER A 729 21.42 -0.85 12.42
N PHE A 730 22.33 -0.90 11.43
CA PHE A 730 22.70 -2.13 10.74
C PHE A 730 23.89 -2.87 11.39
N LEU A 731 24.75 -2.15 12.12
CA LEU A 731 26.00 -2.68 12.67
C LEU A 731 25.81 -3.85 13.67
N PRO A 732 24.88 -3.79 14.65
CA PRO A 732 24.66 -4.91 15.58
C PRO A 732 24.23 -6.19 14.84
N GLN A 733 23.35 -6.05 13.85
CA GLN A 733 22.89 -7.17 13.04
C GLN A 733 24.07 -7.82 12.30
N LEU A 734 24.92 -7.02 11.64
CA LEU A 734 26.09 -7.53 10.92
C LEU A 734 27.09 -8.23 11.85
N ILE A 735 27.40 -7.66 13.01
CA ILE A 735 28.33 -8.24 13.98
C ILE A 735 27.82 -9.60 14.47
N VAL A 736 26.56 -9.69 14.88
CA VAL A 736 25.97 -10.95 15.37
C VAL A 736 25.99 -12.02 14.26
N GLN A 737 25.67 -11.67 13.02
CA GLN A 737 25.74 -12.60 11.89
C GLN A 737 27.17 -13.14 11.69
N LEU A 738 28.18 -12.27 11.65
CA LEU A 738 29.58 -12.68 11.45
C LEU A 738 30.07 -13.60 12.57
N VAL A 739 29.77 -13.29 13.83
CA VAL A 739 30.15 -14.11 14.99
C VAL A 739 29.54 -15.51 14.91
N LEU A 740 28.25 -15.61 14.56
CA LEU A 740 27.56 -16.90 14.42
C LEU A 740 28.13 -17.74 13.27
N ILE A 741 28.44 -17.11 12.13
CA ILE A 741 29.07 -17.79 10.99
C ILE A 741 30.43 -18.37 11.41
N ILE A 742 31.30 -17.54 11.99
CA ILE A 742 32.66 -17.96 12.38
C ILE A 742 32.60 -19.14 13.36
N ARG A 743 31.64 -19.13 14.29
CA ARG A 743 31.55 -20.13 15.36
C ARG A 743 30.91 -21.45 14.94
N PHE A 744 29.92 -21.41 14.05
CA PHE A 744 29.04 -22.55 13.77
C PHE A 744 28.96 -22.98 12.31
N ALA A 745 29.64 -22.33 11.35
CA ALA A 745 29.51 -22.63 9.91
C ALA A 745 29.59 -24.13 9.57
N GLN A 746 30.49 -24.88 10.21
CA GLN A 746 30.67 -26.32 9.96
C GLN A 746 29.45 -27.19 10.36
N ASP A 747 28.62 -26.72 11.30
CA ASP A 747 27.31 -27.27 11.63
C ASP A 747 26.24 -26.48 10.86
N LEU A 748 26.17 -26.74 9.55
CA LEU A 748 25.43 -25.90 8.60
C LEU A 748 23.96 -25.70 8.99
N PRO A 749 23.11 -26.72 9.22
CA PRO A 749 21.69 -26.50 9.54
C PRO A 749 21.49 -25.67 10.83
N PHE A 750 22.35 -25.87 11.83
CA PHE A 750 22.30 -25.10 13.06
C PHE A 750 22.76 -23.65 12.87
N CYS A 751 23.82 -23.43 12.08
CA CYS A 751 24.29 -22.10 11.72
C CYS A 751 23.21 -21.32 10.97
N LEU A 752 22.60 -21.91 9.93
CA LEU A 752 21.52 -21.29 9.16
C LEU A 752 20.33 -20.94 10.06
N PHE A 753 19.95 -21.83 11.00
CA PHE A 753 18.89 -21.56 11.96
C PHE A 753 19.20 -20.35 12.84
N LEU A 754 20.37 -20.34 13.51
CA LEU A 754 20.76 -19.24 14.39
C LEU A 754 20.89 -17.92 13.64
N GLN A 755 21.48 -17.94 12.43
CA GLN A 755 21.57 -16.76 11.57
C GLN A 755 20.19 -16.22 11.25
N THR A 756 19.22 -17.07 10.92
CA THR A 756 17.87 -16.64 10.57
C THR A 756 17.15 -16.04 11.76
N VAL A 757 17.21 -16.68 12.94
CA VAL A 757 16.64 -16.14 14.18
C VAL A 757 17.25 -14.79 14.53
N ALA A 758 18.59 -14.67 14.48
CA ALA A 758 19.27 -13.41 14.75
C ALA A 758 18.98 -12.35 13.68
N PHE A 759 18.88 -12.74 12.41
CA PHE A 759 18.57 -11.83 11.30
C PHE A 759 17.20 -11.20 11.50
N VAL A 760 16.20 -12.00 11.87
CA VAL A 760 14.84 -11.53 12.15
C VAL A 760 14.82 -10.68 13.42
N ALA A 761 15.42 -11.14 14.52
CA ALA A 761 15.36 -10.43 15.80
C ALA A 761 15.99 -9.01 15.76
N PHE A 762 17.09 -8.85 15.01
CA PHE A 762 17.80 -7.57 14.89
C PHE A 762 17.43 -6.78 13.62
N ASN A 763 16.39 -7.17 12.88
CA ASN A 763 15.99 -6.45 11.68
C ASN A 763 15.29 -5.11 12.02
N LYS A 764 15.48 -4.09 11.18
CA LYS A 764 14.75 -2.80 11.27
C LYS A 764 13.25 -2.91 11.01
N VAL A 765 12.83 -3.89 10.22
CA VAL A 765 11.41 -4.14 9.91
C VAL A 765 11.16 -5.62 10.11
N ILE A 766 10.24 -5.95 11.03
CA ILE A 766 9.88 -7.33 11.35
C ILE A 766 8.38 -7.51 11.17
N THR A 767 8.02 -8.50 10.36
CA THR A 767 6.62 -8.93 10.15
C THR A 767 6.47 -10.39 10.57
N ALA A 768 5.25 -10.82 10.89
CA ALA A 768 5.01 -12.19 11.35
C ALA A 768 5.43 -13.25 10.32
N GLN A 769 5.31 -12.97 9.02
CA GLN A 769 5.69 -13.88 7.93
C GLN A 769 7.14 -14.37 8.04
N TYR A 770 8.04 -13.57 8.62
CA TYR A 770 9.47 -13.90 8.73
C TYR A 770 9.74 -15.08 9.66
N PHE A 771 8.80 -15.42 10.55
CA PHE A 771 8.99 -16.52 11.50
C PHE A 771 9.04 -17.89 10.82
N VAL A 772 8.46 -18.01 9.63
CA VAL A 772 8.52 -19.23 8.80
C VAL A 772 9.96 -19.59 8.45
N TRP A 773 10.81 -18.58 8.24
CA TRP A 773 12.17 -18.77 7.75
C TRP A 773 13.03 -19.61 8.70
N PHE A 774 12.90 -19.42 10.01
CA PHE A 774 13.62 -20.25 10.98
C PHE A 774 12.82 -21.48 11.41
N PHE A 775 11.49 -21.48 11.29
CA PHE A 775 10.69 -22.68 11.56
C PHE A 775 10.98 -23.81 10.58
N CYS A 776 11.37 -23.55 9.34
CA CYS A 776 11.71 -24.62 8.40
C CYS A 776 13.03 -25.33 8.78
N LEU A 777 13.92 -24.63 9.47
CA LEU A 777 15.22 -25.14 9.93
C LEU A 777 15.15 -25.76 11.33
N LEU A 778 14.17 -25.37 12.16
CA LEU A 778 14.00 -25.88 13.53
C LEU A 778 13.91 -27.43 13.58
N PRO A 779 13.09 -28.12 12.75
CA PRO A 779 13.04 -29.59 12.73
C PRO A 779 14.37 -30.29 12.50
N LEU A 780 15.31 -29.65 11.78
CA LEU A 780 16.62 -30.22 11.49
C LEU A 780 17.58 -30.16 12.69
N ILE A 781 17.32 -29.31 13.69
CA ILE A 781 18.20 -29.16 14.85
C ILE A 781 17.68 -29.91 16.09
N LEU A 782 16.39 -30.23 16.13
CA LEU A 782 15.76 -30.90 17.29
C LEU A 782 16.47 -32.20 17.72
N PRO A 783 16.89 -33.12 16.81
CA PRO A 783 17.55 -34.37 17.20
C PRO A 783 18.91 -34.19 17.88
N TRP A 784 19.52 -33.01 17.77
CA TRP A 784 20.81 -32.66 18.37
C TRP A 784 20.66 -31.75 19.61
N SER A 785 19.44 -31.41 20.00
CA SER A 785 19.15 -30.64 21.20
C SER A 785 19.10 -31.54 22.44
N LYS A 786 19.79 -31.12 23.52
CA LYS A 786 19.67 -31.71 24.86
C LYS A 786 18.42 -31.21 25.61
N MET A 787 17.71 -30.23 25.05
CA MET A 787 16.63 -29.55 25.74
C MET A 787 15.45 -30.50 25.96
N LYS A 788 15.02 -30.64 27.22
CA LYS A 788 13.85 -31.49 27.53
C LYS A 788 12.59 -30.76 27.10
N LEU A 789 11.82 -31.33 26.16
CA LEU A 789 10.58 -30.72 25.67
C LEU A 789 9.57 -30.39 26.79
N LYS A 790 9.55 -31.16 27.89
CA LYS A 790 8.52 -31.05 28.95
C LYS A 790 8.49 -29.70 29.67
N TRP A 791 9.63 -29.09 29.97
CA TRP A 791 9.69 -27.85 30.74
C TRP A 791 10.51 -26.78 30.03
N GLU A 792 11.78 -27.04 29.74
CA GLU A 792 12.66 -26.07 29.08
C GLU A 792 12.15 -25.69 27.68
N GLY A 793 11.73 -26.68 26.89
CA GLY A 793 11.12 -26.44 25.59
C GLY A 793 9.77 -25.74 25.68
N LEU A 794 8.93 -26.14 26.64
CA LEU A 794 7.62 -25.52 26.86
C LEU A 794 7.76 -24.05 27.28
N ILE A 795 8.71 -23.72 28.16
CA ILE A 795 9.01 -22.34 28.55
C ILE A 795 9.42 -21.51 27.33
N CYS A 796 10.27 -22.06 26.45
CA CYS A 796 10.67 -21.38 25.22
C CYS A 796 9.46 -21.07 24.31
N VAL A 797 8.57 -22.06 24.10
CA VAL A 797 7.36 -21.88 23.30
C VAL A 797 6.41 -20.86 23.92
N LEU A 798 6.15 -20.96 25.23
CA LEU A 798 5.26 -20.04 25.95
C LEU A 798 5.81 -18.62 25.96
N LEU A 799 7.12 -18.44 26.16
CA LEU A 799 7.75 -17.12 26.13
C LEU A 799 7.66 -16.50 24.74
N TRP A 800 7.93 -17.27 23.69
CA TRP A 800 7.87 -16.81 22.30
C TRP A 800 6.44 -16.43 21.88
N MET A 801 5.46 -17.29 22.17
CA MET A 801 4.04 -17.04 21.91
C MET A 801 3.50 -15.89 22.75
N GLY A 802 3.90 -15.80 24.02
CA GLY A 802 3.51 -14.73 24.94
C GLY A 802 3.99 -13.37 24.47
N ALA A 803 5.26 -13.26 24.05
CA ALA A 803 5.82 -12.02 23.53
C ALA A 803 5.08 -11.52 22.27
N GLN A 804 4.72 -12.42 21.36
CA GLN A 804 3.95 -12.07 20.16
C GLN A 804 2.52 -11.68 20.47
N THR A 805 1.83 -12.46 21.30
CA THR A 805 0.44 -12.18 21.68
C THR A 805 0.35 -10.84 22.40
N HIS A 806 1.33 -10.55 23.26
CA HIS A 806 1.47 -9.25 23.92
C HIS A 806 1.63 -8.11 22.91
N TRP A 807 2.51 -8.26 21.91
CA TRP A 807 2.66 -7.23 20.86
C TRP A 807 1.39 -7.08 20.00
N LEU A 808 0.78 -8.19 19.58
CA LEU A 808 -0.43 -8.22 18.76
C LEU A 808 -1.64 -7.59 19.47
N LEU A 809 -1.73 -7.72 20.80
CA LEU A 809 -2.76 -7.06 21.59
C LEU A 809 -2.70 -5.54 21.42
N TRP A 810 -1.51 -4.96 21.57
CA TRP A 810 -1.30 -3.51 21.39
C TRP A 810 -1.47 -3.11 19.93
N GLY A 811 -0.98 -3.90 18.99
CA GLY A 811 -1.17 -3.68 17.55
C GLY A 811 -2.66 -3.66 17.17
N TYR A 812 -3.47 -4.53 17.76
CA TYR A 812 -4.92 -4.55 17.56
C TYR A 812 -5.60 -3.27 18.09
N LEU A 813 -5.21 -2.82 19.29
CA LEU A 813 -5.74 -1.57 19.86
C LEU A 813 -5.36 -0.34 19.02
N LEU A 814 -4.17 -0.34 18.43
CA LEU A 814 -3.71 0.73 17.54
C LEU A 814 -4.45 0.70 16.20
N GLU A 815 -4.42 -0.44 15.49
CA GLU A 815 -4.87 -0.53 14.11
C GLU A 815 -6.39 -0.62 13.97
N PHE A 816 -7.06 -1.40 14.84
CA PHE A 816 -8.51 -1.63 14.73
C PHE A 816 -9.33 -0.74 15.67
N LYS A 817 -8.81 -0.37 16.85
CA LYS A 817 -9.51 0.52 17.79
C LYS A 817 -9.06 1.98 17.72
N GLY A 818 -8.04 2.32 16.94
CA GLY A 818 -7.55 3.68 16.77
C GLY A 818 -7.00 4.32 18.05
N LYS A 819 -6.61 3.54 19.06
CA LYS A 819 -6.07 4.07 20.32
C LYS A 819 -4.59 4.40 20.17
N ASN A 820 -4.17 5.55 20.68
CA ASN A 820 -2.76 5.93 20.72
C ASN A 820 -2.00 5.10 21.78
N VAL A 821 -1.40 3.99 21.36
CA VAL A 821 -0.66 3.05 22.23
C VAL A 821 0.78 2.81 21.75
N PHE A 822 1.39 3.79 21.05
CA PHE A 822 2.71 3.62 20.44
C PHE A 822 3.81 3.27 21.44
N LEU A 823 3.79 3.86 22.64
CA LEU A 823 4.79 3.56 23.69
C LEU A 823 4.67 2.13 24.22
N GLN A 824 3.44 1.67 24.50
CA GLN A 824 3.18 0.30 24.95
C GLN A 824 3.57 -0.71 23.87
N LEU A 825 3.28 -0.39 22.61
CA LEU A 825 3.67 -1.19 21.45
C LEU A 825 5.20 -1.28 21.30
N TRP A 826 5.91 -0.17 21.54
CA TRP A 826 7.38 -0.14 21.56
C TRP A 826 7.97 -0.97 22.71
N LEU A 827 7.42 -0.84 23.92
CA LEU A 827 7.80 -1.69 25.07
C LEU A 827 7.57 -3.17 24.77
N ALA A 828 6.47 -3.52 24.08
CA ALA A 828 6.24 -4.88 23.64
C ALA A 828 7.29 -5.36 22.61
N GLY A 829 7.80 -4.46 21.75
CA GLY A 829 8.93 -4.73 20.86
C GLY A 829 10.23 -5.05 21.60
N LEU A 830 10.51 -4.37 22.72
CA LEU A 830 11.66 -4.69 23.59
C LEU A 830 11.52 -6.08 24.21
N VAL A 831 10.32 -6.43 24.71
CA VAL A 831 10.02 -7.76 25.25
C VAL A 831 10.18 -8.83 24.15
N PHE A 832 9.75 -8.54 22.93
CA PHE A 832 9.93 -9.43 21.78
C PHE A 832 11.41 -9.66 21.45
N LEU A 833 12.24 -8.62 21.43
CA LEU A 833 13.69 -8.74 21.23
C LEU A 833 14.35 -9.56 22.35
N ALA A 834 13.98 -9.30 23.61
CA ALA A 834 14.49 -10.04 24.76
C ALA A 834 14.11 -11.53 24.70
N ALA A 835 12.87 -11.84 24.34
CA ALA A 835 12.40 -13.21 24.17
C ALA A 835 13.18 -13.96 23.07
N ASN A 836 13.36 -13.35 21.89
CA ASN A 836 14.12 -13.98 20.80
C ASN A 836 15.61 -14.13 21.14
N SER A 837 16.21 -13.17 21.85
CA SER A 837 17.59 -13.26 22.31
C SER A 837 17.76 -14.38 23.35
N PHE A 838 16.81 -14.53 24.28
CA PHE A 838 16.78 -15.63 25.23
C PHE A 838 16.68 -16.99 24.53
N LEU A 839 15.81 -17.12 23.53
CA LEU A 839 15.69 -18.34 22.74
C LEU A 839 16.99 -18.69 22.03
N LEU A 840 17.63 -17.70 21.39
CA LEU A 840 18.92 -17.89 20.73
C LEU A 840 19.96 -18.46 21.71
N ILE A 841 20.06 -17.88 22.92
CA ILE A 841 20.96 -18.35 23.97
C ILE A 841 20.60 -19.77 24.42
N MET A 842 19.31 -20.06 24.63
CA MET A 842 18.84 -21.39 25.04
C MET A 842 19.19 -22.47 24.02
N PHE A 843 18.97 -22.21 22.73
CA PHE A 843 19.37 -23.12 21.66
C PHE A 843 20.89 -23.32 21.63
N ILE A 844 21.69 -22.25 21.73
CA ILE A 844 23.16 -22.34 21.76
C ILE A 844 23.65 -23.18 22.95
N ARG A 845 23.09 -22.99 24.15
CA ARG A 845 23.52 -23.71 25.37
C ARG A 845 23.17 -25.19 25.35
N HIS A 846 22.05 -25.57 24.74
CA HIS A 846 21.55 -26.95 24.76
C HIS A 846 21.84 -27.73 23.47
N HIS A 847 22.43 -27.09 22.45
CA HIS A 847 22.80 -27.76 21.21
C HIS A 847 24.07 -28.61 21.36
N LYS A 848 24.05 -29.83 20.82
CA LYS A 848 25.25 -30.63 20.62
C LYS A 848 25.85 -30.31 19.25
N TYR A 849 26.98 -29.63 19.26
CA TYR A 849 27.73 -29.34 18.05
C TYR A 849 28.01 -30.61 17.24
N SER A 850 27.53 -30.66 16.00
CA SER A 850 27.62 -31.81 15.12
C SER A 850 27.91 -31.36 13.68
N PRO A 851 29.18 -31.29 13.26
CA PRO A 851 29.51 -30.86 11.91
C PRO A 851 28.84 -31.78 10.90
N ILE A 852 28.32 -31.21 9.80
CA ILE A 852 27.55 -31.99 8.83
C ILE A 852 28.43 -32.97 8.04
N PHE A 853 29.66 -32.56 7.74
CA PHE A 853 30.65 -33.35 7.01
C PHE A 853 31.81 -33.76 7.93
N LYS A 854 32.32 -34.98 7.72
CA LYS A 854 33.53 -35.49 8.37
C LYS A 854 34.76 -34.98 7.62
N GLN A 855 35.69 -34.33 8.32
CA GLN A 855 36.96 -33.91 7.71
C GLN A 855 37.82 -35.15 7.43
N LEU A 856 38.34 -35.27 6.20
CA LEU A 856 39.33 -36.28 5.85
C LEU A 856 40.66 -35.91 6.51
N ALA A 857 41.23 -36.82 7.31
CA ALA A 857 42.54 -36.60 7.93
C ALA A 857 43.58 -36.33 6.84
N ARG A 858 44.38 -35.26 6.99
CA ARG A 858 45.58 -35.08 6.17
C ARG A 858 46.41 -36.36 6.31
N ALA A 859 46.66 -37.05 5.20
CA ALA A 859 47.69 -38.08 5.16
C ALA A 859 48.96 -37.47 5.76
N ALA A 860 49.44 -38.05 6.86
CA ALA A 860 50.67 -37.63 7.51
C ALA A 860 51.76 -37.59 6.42
N SER A 861 52.28 -36.39 6.15
CA SER A 861 53.48 -36.19 5.36
C SER A 861 54.57 -37.09 5.93
N GLY A 862 55.16 -37.92 5.06
CA GLY A 862 55.94 -39.09 5.44
C GLY A 862 56.97 -38.86 6.54
N ASN A 863 56.95 -39.79 7.50
CA ASN A 863 58.19 -40.26 8.10
C ASN A 863 59.03 -40.83 6.96
N ARG A 864 60.03 -40.06 6.50
CA ARG A 864 61.23 -40.67 5.94
C ARG A 864 61.93 -41.31 7.11
N ASP A 865 61.87 -42.64 7.16
CA ASP A 865 62.83 -43.44 7.91
C ASP A 865 64.24 -42.97 7.54
N LYS A 866 64.92 -42.37 8.52
CA LYS A 866 66.36 -42.39 8.61
C LYS A 866 66.70 -43.51 9.60
N SER A 867 66.78 -44.72 9.09
CA SER A 867 67.54 -45.81 9.68
C SER A 867 68.12 -46.62 8.53
N GLU A 868 69.45 -46.69 8.54
CA GLU A 868 70.39 -47.32 7.60
C GLU A 868 70.84 -46.50 6.39
#